data_AF-A0A652KA16-F1
#
_entry.id   AF-A0A652KA16-F1
#
_cell.length_a   1.000
_cell.length_b   1.000
_cell.length_c   1.000
_cell.angle_alpha   90.00
_cell.angle_beta   90.00
_cell.angle_gamma   90.00
#
_symmetry.space_group_name_H-M   'P 1'
#
loop_
_entity.id
_entity.type
_entity.pdbx_description
1 polymer ?
#
loop_
_entity_poly.entity_id
_entity_poly.type
_entity_poly.pdbx_seq_one_letter_code
_entity_poly.pdbx_strand_id
1 'polypeptide(L)'
;MTSSSAAYSVRGGRRRSRRRADMPLLGGIRPPIALLCVLVLALAGLTARVLGPDEDAVVPKAVLSSQQYFAEDGAIALRASIDERVTDLQRTATALSRGGPVAPERVLSDLGRTYQKWTGTTVVDLKSADVLATRGETIPLGWLDKDVLTGDTALTPRMVRLETGDVRLMTMAVLDWTDRPQQLLIASSSLSVPAINLGPFRTMAVVARDGEILGTAGFERAEALNSDQERKELTFLHRQMKQLSDQAAEYTEQHPVRAKEPGSRGYPGVSGTLLGGEYNGRVATAGYASLASSDPDEKQSLAAGLGLTVVGLLPVVQQQTGEQGRELFGLAAAGVLVLLGLLAAGVLWATVQRPLLRLFLESRRLARGDLTRPVTVPRWGEAARIGAALEQLRRRLDAGVHGAGADGDPEAGPRRRHRIGGRGPLALTAVLLLVWCVPVGLLLNRTDGSVSVPTTMVNDQRDRTDLIADRLRRALNEAQADLVSASRLIAAEGAEDTEAAVRVLDDTLGKHSRYRALYVVNADGSVRAQAGSDPHPWSRSKKLPLVRVSGEGGKEPVVQAGAPVPGRDRGTLVGEIRVEFLNSLLARPGLGEVRVVDSAGLTIAASEGFLAFEELPSELTDLVRAAGVRVGAGPVENALLLREGNSVEVAAAAPFSGGGITADIGWTVVSRQDAHRFEIAPYEREDRSVLAGMLGLAAIILCLGWIHLVIVRPLRALAAGAERLADGDLKTVLYPRYQDEVGAVVRSLELLRQQAQALRHNQQALRHNQTRPSTAPRSGDGGR
;
A
#
# COMPACT_ATOMS: atom_id res chain seq x y z
N MET A 1 -25.96 -51.07 -84.76
CA MET A 1 -26.50 -50.52 -86.01
C MET A 1 -27.46 -49.40 -85.68
N THR A 2 -27.37 -48.32 -86.45
CA THR A 2 -28.33 -47.21 -86.66
C THR A 2 -28.62 -46.24 -85.51
N SER A 3 -28.08 -45.03 -85.76
CA SER A 3 -28.33 -43.68 -85.26
C SER A 3 -29.77 -43.26 -84.95
N SER A 4 -29.91 -42.35 -83.98
CA SER A 4 -30.64 -41.09 -84.20
C SER A 4 -30.15 -39.99 -83.24
N SER A 5 -29.85 -38.82 -83.80
CA SER A 5 -29.43 -37.57 -83.14
C SER A 5 -30.66 -36.71 -82.81
N ALA A 6 -30.78 -36.20 -81.58
CA ALA A 6 -30.50 -34.81 -81.18
C ALA A 6 -31.75 -33.92 -81.00
N ALA A 7 -31.93 -33.43 -79.77
CA ALA A 7 -32.42 -32.08 -79.48
C ALA A 7 -31.97 -31.65 -78.06
N TYR A 8 -31.10 -30.65 -78.01
CA TYR A 8 -30.59 -30.00 -76.80
C TYR A 8 -31.68 -29.09 -76.19
N SER A 9 -31.91 -29.16 -74.88
CA SER A 9 -32.51 -28.04 -74.13
C SER A 9 -31.77 -27.84 -72.80
N VAL A 10 -31.32 -26.60 -72.59
CA VAL A 10 -30.37 -26.17 -71.57
C VAL A 10 -31.11 -25.79 -70.28
N ARG A 11 -30.62 -26.33 -69.15
CA ARG A 11 -31.01 -26.00 -67.77
C ARG A 11 -30.75 -24.53 -67.43
N GLY A 12 -31.80 -23.78 -67.08
CA GLY A 12 -31.71 -22.47 -66.44
C GLY A 12 -32.00 -22.53 -64.94
N GLY A 13 -30.96 -22.69 -64.12
CA GLY A 13 -31.05 -22.65 -62.66
C GLY A 13 -31.31 -21.25 -62.11
N ARG A 14 -32.42 -21.07 -61.38
CA ARG A 14 -32.72 -19.86 -60.59
C ARG A 14 -31.73 -19.70 -59.42
N ARG A 15 -30.72 -18.84 -59.58
CA ARG A 15 -29.88 -18.35 -58.48
C ARG A 15 -30.67 -17.40 -57.58
N ARG A 16 -31.12 -17.88 -56.41
CA ARG A 16 -31.47 -17.04 -55.26
C ARG A 16 -30.18 -16.44 -54.68
N SER A 17 -29.84 -15.22 -55.05
CA SER A 17 -28.80 -14.45 -54.36
C SER A 17 -29.36 -13.86 -53.06
N ARG A 18 -29.13 -14.52 -51.92
CA ARG A 18 -29.22 -13.88 -50.61
C ARG A 18 -28.02 -12.93 -50.47
N ARG A 19 -28.17 -11.67 -50.89
CA ARG A 19 -27.26 -10.58 -50.51
C ARG A 19 -27.55 -10.17 -49.05
N ARG A 20 -26.95 -10.89 -48.09
CA ARG A 20 -26.70 -10.41 -46.72
C ARG A 20 -25.20 -10.11 -46.60
N ALA A 21 -24.79 -8.96 -47.10
CA ALA A 21 -23.51 -8.34 -46.77
C ALA A 21 -23.71 -6.84 -47.03
N ASP A 22 -23.31 -6.01 -46.05
CA ASP A 22 -23.29 -4.54 -45.99
C ASP A 22 -23.97 -4.00 -44.72
N MET A 23 -23.66 -4.57 -43.56
CA MET A 23 -23.59 -3.81 -42.31
C MET A 23 -22.34 -4.32 -41.59
N PRO A 24 -21.24 -3.57 -41.52
CA PRO A 24 -20.16 -3.93 -40.63
C PRO A 24 -20.70 -3.82 -39.20
N LEU A 25 -20.79 -4.96 -38.51
CA LEU A 25 -21.24 -5.07 -37.12
C LEU A 25 -20.34 -4.30 -36.12
N LEU A 26 -19.19 -3.79 -36.59
CA LEU A 26 -18.14 -3.17 -35.77
C LEU A 26 -17.97 -1.65 -36.01
N GLY A 27 -18.67 -1.04 -36.97
CA GLY A 27 -18.62 0.41 -37.21
C GLY A 27 -20.00 1.02 -37.10
N GLY A 28 -20.33 1.66 -35.97
CA GLY A 28 -21.63 2.33 -35.82
C GLY A 28 -22.02 2.74 -34.40
N ILE A 29 -23.29 3.11 -34.23
CA ILE A 29 -23.85 3.58 -32.94
C ILE A 29 -24.13 2.47 -31.92
N ARG A 30 -24.23 1.22 -32.38
CA ARG A 30 -24.59 0.07 -31.54
C ARG A 30 -23.47 -0.34 -30.57
N PRO A 31 -22.19 -0.43 -30.97
CA PRO A 31 -21.08 -0.72 -30.07
C PRO A 31 -20.98 0.21 -28.84
N PRO A 32 -21.03 1.55 -28.95
CA PRO A 32 -20.88 2.40 -27.76
C PRO A 32 -22.09 2.34 -26.81
N ILE A 33 -23.31 2.13 -27.31
CA ILE A 33 -24.50 1.94 -26.45
C ILE A 33 -24.44 0.57 -25.76
N ALA A 34 -24.04 -0.49 -26.49
CA ALA A 34 -23.85 -1.81 -25.90
C ALA A 34 -22.74 -1.80 -24.83
N LEU A 35 -21.62 -1.13 -25.12
CA LEU A 35 -20.53 -0.94 -24.16
C LEU A 35 -21.00 -0.16 -22.93
N LEU A 36 -21.80 0.91 -23.10
CA LEU A 36 -22.39 1.63 -21.97
C LEU A 36 -23.26 0.71 -21.11
N CYS A 37 -24.14 -0.10 -21.70
CA CYS A 37 -24.96 -1.05 -20.94
C CYS A 37 -24.11 -2.09 -20.20
N VAL A 38 -23.07 -2.62 -20.84
CA VAL A 38 -22.14 -3.57 -20.22
C VAL A 38 -21.39 -2.92 -19.06
N LEU A 39 -20.88 -1.70 -19.24
CA LEU A 39 -20.18 -0.97 -18.18
C LEU A 39 -21.10 -0.59 -17.03
N VAL A 40 -22.34 -0.20 -17.30
CA VAL A 40 -23.35 0.04 -16.24
C VAL A 40 -23.65 -1.24 -15.48
N LEU A 41 -23.82 -2.38 -16.16
CA LEU A 41 -24.06 -3.67 -15.49
C LEU A 41 -22.85 -4.12 -14.67
N ALA A 42 -21.64 -3.94 -15.20
CA ALA A 42 -20.40 -4.22 -14.47
C ALA A 42 -20.27 -3.32 -13.24
N LEU A 43 -20.56 -2.02 -13.37
CA LEU A 43 -20.55 -1.08 -12.26
C LEU A 43 -21.65 -1.39 -11.24
N ALA A 44 -22.83 -1.82 -11.67
CA ALA A 44 -23.91 -2.25 -10.79
C ALA A 44 -23.54 -3.52 -10.03
N GLY A 45 -22.90 -4.49 -10.68
CA GLY A 45 -22.35 -5.68 -10.02
C GLY A 45 -21.26 -5.33 -9.01
N LEU A 46 -20.35 -4.42 -9.36
CA LEU A 46 -19.34 -3.90 -8.45
C LEU A 46 -19.99 -3.17 -7.26
N THR A 47 -20.99 -2.33 -7.51
CA THR A 47 -21.74 -1.58 -6.49
C THR A 47 -22.45 -2.54 -5.53
N ALA A 48 -23.10 -3.58 -6.05
CA ALA A 48 -23.74 -4.61 -5.23
C ALA A 48 -22.73 -5.39 -4.39
N ARG A 49 -21.50 -5.62 -4.89
CA ARG A 49 -20.44 -6.27 -4.12
C ARG A 49 -19.80 -5.35 -3.09
N VAL A 50 -19.63 -4.06 -3.41
CA VAL A 50 -18.95 -3.07 -2.58
C VAL A 50 -19.83 -2.55 -1.45
N LEU A 51 -21.12 -2.31 -1.74
CA LEU A 51 -22.12 -1.84 -0.77
C LEU A 51 -22.99 -2.98 -0.22
N GLY A 52 -22.86 -4.19 -0.77
CA GLY A 52 -23.47 -5.39 -0.22
C GLY A 52 -22.70 -5.91 1.00
N PRO A 53 -23.16 -7.01 1.60
CA PRO A 53 -22.48 -7.61 2.74
C PRO A 53 -21.05 -8.01 2.33
N ASP A 54 -20.05 -7.46 3.03
CA ASP A 54 -18.76 -8.14 3.12
C ASP A 54 -18.98 -9.40 3.96
N GLU A 55 -18.25 -10.49 3.68
CA GLU A 55 -18.16 -11.59 4.63
C GLU A 55 -17.73 -10.97 5.97
N ASP A 56 -18.63 -10.95 6.95
CA ASP A 56 -18.40 -10.28 8.23
C ASP A 56 -17.18 -10.92 8.88
N ALA A 57 -16.04 -10.24 8.76
CA ALA A 57 -14.82 -10.70 9.37
C ALA A 57 -15.06 -10.70 10.89
N VAL A 58 -15.04 -11.90 11.47
CA VAL A 58 -15.24 -12.17 12.90
C VAL A 58 -14.36 -11.26 13.77
N VAL A 59 -13.19 -10.89 13.24
CA VAL A 59 -12.24 -9.94 13.80
C VAL A 59 -11.95 -8.85 12.74
N PRO A 60 -11.93 -7.55 13.10
CA PRO A 60 -11.62 -6.49 12.15
C PRO A 60 -10.21 -6.64 11.56
N LYS A 61 -10.04 -6.37 10.26
CA LYS A 61 -8.73 -6.43 9.59
C LYS A 61 -7.69 -5.54 10.25
N ALA A 62 -8.05 -4.33 10.66
CA ALA A 62 -7.17 -3.46 11.44
C ALA A 62 -6.57 -4.19 12.65
N VAL A 63 -7.36 -5.02 13.34
CA VAL A 63 -6.89 -5.79 14.50
C VAL A 63 -5.93 -6.89 14.06
N LEU A 64 -6.23 -7.61 12.98
CA LEU A 64 -5.35 -8.62 12.41
C LEU A 64 -3.99 -8.00 12.01
N SER A 65 -4.01 -6.96 11.18
CA SER A 65 -2.79 -6.27 10.72
C SER A 65 -1.97 -5.73 11.91
N SER A 66 -2.64 -5.22 12.94
CA SER A 66 -1.99 -4.84 14.21
C SER A 66 -1.34 -6.02 14.95
N GLN A 67 -2.00 -7.18 15.04
CA GLN A 67 -1.40 -8.36 15.67
C GLN A 67 -0.15 -8.85 14.94
N GLN A 68 -0.18 -8.82 13.60
CA GLN A 68 1.00 -9.11 12.79
C GLN A 68 2.15 -8.14 13.13
N TYR A 69 1.89 -6.82 13.13
CA TYR A 69 2.93 -5.83 13.43
C TYR A 69 3.50 -5.99 14.83
N PHE A 70 2.66 -6.34 15.81
CA PHE A 70 3.12 -6.62 17.17
C PHE A 70 4.07 -7.83 17.22
N ALA A 71 3.78 -8.90 16.46
CA ALA A 71 4.67 -10.05 16.36
C ALA A 71 5.98 -9.72 15.64
N GLU A 72 5.93 -8.93 14.56
CA GLU A 72 7.12 -8.42 13.86
C GLU A 72 8.02 -7.60 14.81
N ASP A 73 7.43 -6.68 15.58
CA ASP A 73 8.13 -5.88 16.59
C ASP A 73 8.80 -6.78 17.64
N GLY A 74 8.10 -7.83 18.07
CA GLY A 74 8.62 -8.85 18.99
C GLY A 74 9.78 -9.66 18.42
N ALA A 75 9.69 -10.08 17.16
CA ALA A 75 10.76 -10.82 16.48
C ALA A 75 12.01 -9.96 16.29
N ILE A 76 11.86 -8.67 15.94
CA ILE A 76 12.99 -7.74 15.85
C ILE A 76 13.64 -7.54 17.23
N ALA A 77 12.84 -7.37 18.28
CA ALA A 77 13.35 -7.19 19.64
C ALA A 77 14.10 -8.43 20.15
N LEU A 78 13.56 -9.63 19.90
CA LEU A 78 14.20 -10.88 20.27
C LEU A 78 15.51 -11.08 19.49
N ARG A 79 15.50 -10.88 18.17
CA ARG A 79 16.71 -10.95 17.34
C ARG A 79 17.81 -10.04 17.86
N ALA A 80 17.48 -8.76 18.07
CA ALA A 80 18.43 -7.78 18.57
C ALA A 80 19.04 -8.21 19.91
N SER A 81 18.22 -8.74 20.83
CA SER A 81 18.72 -9.23 22.12
C SER A 81 19.66 -10.43 21.99
N ILE A 82 19.39 -11.35 21.06
CA ILE A 82 20.26 -12.50 20.81
C ILE A 82 21.57 -12.05 20.16
N ASP A 83 21.50 -11.29 19.07
CA ASP A 83 22.69 -10.77 18.36
C ASP A 83 23.59 -9.94 19.30
N GLU A 84 23.00 -9.16 20.20
CA GLU A 84 23.72 -8.39 21.23
C GLU A 84 24.45 -9.30 22.23
N ARG A 85 23.80 -10.36 22.73
CA ARG A 85 24.44 -11.32 23.65
C ARG A 85 25.65 -11.98 22.98
N VAL A 86 25.53 -12.37 21.72
CA VAL A 86 26.64 -12.95 20.95
C VAL A 86 27.79 -11.96 20.83
N THR A 87 27.48 -10.74 20.42
CA THR A 87 28.46 -9.68 20.20
C THR A 87 29.20 -9.33 21.49
N ASP A 88 28.51 -9.22 22.62
CA ASP A 88 29.13 -8.89 23.91
C ASP A 88 30.07 -9.99 24.43
N LEU A 89 29.70 -11.27 24.22
CA LEU A 89 30.58 -12.38 24.60
C LEU A 89 31.84 -12.39 23.73
N GLN A 90 31.69 -12.25 22.41
CA GLN A 90 32.81 -12.18 21.46
C GLN A 90 33.73 -10.99 21.75
N ARG A 91 33.15 -9.83 22.08
CA ARG A 91 33.90 -8.62 22.46
C ARG A 91 34.72 -8.85 23.72
N THR A 92 34.11 -9.46 24.73
CA THR A 92 34.81 -9.78 25.99
C THR A 92 35.95 -10.75 25.75
N ALA A 93 35.72 -11.80 24.95
CA ALA A 93 36.76 -12.76 24.60
C ALA A 93 37.92 -12.09 23.83
N THR A 94 37.61 -11.27 22.83
CA THR A 94 38.62 -10.53 22.06
C THR A 94 39.46 -9.59 22.93
N ALA A 95 38.84 -8.86 23.85
CA ALA A 95 39.54 -7.96 24.76
C ALA A 95 40.49 -8.72 25.70
N LEU A 96 40.09 -9.88 26.20
CA LEU A 96 40.92 -10.75 27.04
C LEU A 96 42.05 -11.41 26.25
N SER A 97 41.80 -11.79 25.00
CA SER A 97 42.79 -12.35 24.08
C SER A 97 43.90 -11.37 23.67
N ARG A 98 43.61 -10.05 23.65
CA ARG A 98 44.63 -9.02 23.40
C ARG A 98 45.54 -8.75 24.59
N GLY A 99 45.08 -9.07 25.81
CA GLY A 99 45.87 -8.95 27.03
C GLY A 99 46.79 -10.15 27.28
N GLY A 100 47.56 -10.09 28.37
CA GLY A 100 48.32 -11.26 28.82
C GLY A 100 47.38 -12.42 29.24
N PRO A 101 47.81 -13.69 29.14
CA PRO A 101 46.98 -14.84 29.49
C PRO A 101 46.41 -14.73 30.91
N VAL A 102 45.10 -14.92 31.05
CA VAL A 102 44.37 -14.79 32.32
C VAL A 102 43.90 -16.17 32.78
N ALA A 103 43.88 -16.41 34.10
CA ALA A 103 43.31 -17.65 34.64
C ALA A 103 41.80 -17.76 34.31
N PRO A 104 41.28 -18.95 33.94
CA PRO A 104 39.88 -19.15 33.55
C PRO A 104 38.86 -18.61 34.57
N GLU A 105 39.12 -18.74 35.88
CA GLU A 105 38.22 -18.25 36.94
C GLU A 105 38.10 -16.73 36.96
N ARG A 106 39.18 -16.05 36.58
CA ARG A 106 39.26 -14.58 36.49
C ARG A 106 38.60 -14.09 35.21
N VAL A 107 38.73 -14.80 34.09
CA VAL A 107 37.94 -14.56 32.86
C VAL A 107 36.44 -14.54 33.19
N LEU A 108 35.96 -15.59 33.86
CA LEU A 108 34.56 -15.67 34.27
C LEU A 108 34.16 -14.55 35.26
N SER A 109 35.12 -13.99 36.02
CA SER A 109 34.85 -13.00 37.07
C SER A 109 34.69 -11.63 36.45
N ASP A 110 35.55 -11.33 35.48
CA ASP A 110 35.52 -10.08 34.75
C ASP A 110 34.29 -10.03 33.83
N LEU A 111 33.89 -11.15 33.22
CA LEU A 111 32.65 -11.27 32.46
C LEU A 111 31.42 -10.98 33.34
N GLY A 112 31.28 -11.64 34.50
CA GLY A 112 30.13 -11.45 35.39
C GLY A 112 30.05 -10.06 36.05
N ARG A 113 31.20 -9.39 36.26
CA ARG A 113 31.24 -8.00 36.74
C ARG A 113 30.87 -7.00 35.66
N THR A 114 31.23 -7.29 34.40
CA THR A 114 30.98 -6.38 33.27
C THR A 114 29.54 -6.50 32.79
N TYR A 115 28.99 -7.71 32.75
CA TYR A 115 27.63 -7.98 32.27
C TYR A 115 26.87 -8.86 33.26
N GLN A 116 25.83 -8.31 33.88
CA GLN A 116 24.95 -9.03 34.81
C GLN A 116 23.82 -9.83 34.12
N LYS A 117 24.04 -10.25 32.85
CA LYS A 117 23.00 -10.88 32.00
C LYS A 117 23.13 -12.39 31.83
N TRP A 118 24.19 -12.98 32.39
CA TRP A 118 24.53 -14.39 32.26
C TRP A 118 24.08 -15.16 33.50
N THR A 119 23.41 -16.30 33.27
CA THR A 119 22.94 -17.18 34.36
C THR A 119 24.04 -18.18 34.75
N GLY A 120 24.82 -18.62 33.77
CA GLY A 120 25.95 -19.53 33.93
C GLY A 120 27.02 -19.26 32.88
N THR A 121 28.28 -19.55 33.22
CA THR A 121 29.43 -19.32 32.35
C THR A 121 30.47 -20.41 32.59
N THR A 122 31.08 -20.90 31.52
CA THR A 122 32.03 -22.01 31.55
C THR A 122 33.17 -21.74 30.56
N VAL A 123 34.39 -22.09 30.94
CA VAL A 123 35.54 -22.14 30.03
C VAL A 123 35.94 -23.59 29.84
N VAL A 124 36.04 -24.03 28.58
CA VAL A 124 36.50 -25.38 28.23
C VAL A 124 37.75 -25.32 27.34
N ASP A 125 38.62 -26.31 27.43
CA ASP A 125 39.71 -26.47 26.47
C ASP A 125 39.14 -26.94 25.14
N LEU A 126 39.43 -26.24 24.03
CA LEU A 126 38.82 -26.54 22.74
C LEU A 126 39.27 -27.90 22.18
N LYS A 127 40.46 -28.37 22.57
CA LYS A 127 41.06 -29.59 22.03
C LYS A 127 40.69 -30.82 22.83
N SER A 128 40.71 -30.75 24.16
CA SER A 128 40.35 -31.87 25.03
C SER A 128 38.88 -31.91 25.43
N ALA A 129 38.14 -30.80 25.24
CA ALA A 129 36.79 -30.59 25.76
C ALA A 129 36.71 -30.64 27.30
N ASP A 130 37.84 -30.55 28.00
CA ASP A 130 37.87 -30.52 29.46
C ASP A 130 37.37 -29.17 29.99
N VAL A 131 36.58 -29.22 31.05
CA VAL A 131 36.11 -28.03 31.75
C VAL A 131 37.25 -27.43 32.58
N LEU A 132 37.65 -26.21 32.24
CA LEU A 132 38.72 -25.48 32.93
C LEU A 132 38.19 -24.65 34.09
N ALA A 133 37.03 -24.01 33.93
CA ALA A 133 36.34 -23.29 35.01
C ALA A 133 34.84 -23.19 34.75
N THR A 134 34.05 -23.02 35.81
CA THR A 134 32.60 -22.77 35.75
C THR A 134 32.18 -21.77 36.83
N ARG A 135 31.17 -20.94 36.54
CA ARG A 135 30.54 -20.00 37.47
C ARG A 135 29.06 -19.83 37.15
N GLY A 136 28.21 -19.81 38.17
CA GLY A 136 26.76 -19.66 38.05
C GLY A 136 26.06 -21.00 37.88
N GLU A 137 24.96 -21.02 37.11
CA GLU A 137 24.23 -22.24 36.74
C GLU A 137 25.14 -23.19 35.94
N THR A 138 25.15 -24.48 36.28
CA THR A 138 25.93 -25.49 35.57
C THR A 138 25.39 -25.71 34.17
N ILE A 139 26.22 -25.50 33.16
CA ILE A 139 25.86 -25.70 31.76
C ILE A 139 25.97 -27.20 31.45
N PRO A 140 24.90 -27.88 30.99
CA PRO A 140 25.03 -29.26 30.53
C PRO A 140 25.89 -29.25 29.28
N LEU A 141 26.97 -30.03 29.23
CA LEU A 141 27.91 -30.07 28.09
C LEU A 141 27.72 -31.29 27.19
N GLY A 142 26.70 -32.11 27.45
CA GLY A 142 26.43 -33.33 26.67
C GLY A 142 26.08 -33.09 25.20
N TRP A 143 25.76 -31.84 24.82
CA TRP A 143 25.53 -31.42 23.43
C TRP A 143 26.80 -30.92 22.73
N LEU A 144 27.93 -30.77 23.44
CA LEU A 144 29.18 -30.27 22.90
C LEU A 144 29.98 -31.43 22.29
N ASP A 145 29.74 -31.73 21.01
CA ASP A 145 30.46 -32.76 20.24
C ASP A 145 31.51 -32.15 19.28
N LYS A 146 32.21 -33.01 18.52
CA LYS A 146 33.20 -32.54 17.53
C LYS A 146 32.60 -31.70 16.41
N ASP A 147 31.35 -31.95 16.02
CA ASP A 147 30.70 -31.21 14.94
C ASP A 147 30.33 -29.79 15.41
N VAL A 148 29.97 -29.62 16.68
CA VAL A 148 29.75 -28.31 17.33
C VAL A 148 31.05 -27.51 17.51
N LEU A 149 32.18 -28.19 17.67
CA LEU A 149 33.49 -27.54 17.87
C LEU A 149 34.23 -27.24 16.55
N THR A 150 34.01 -28.05 15.51
CA THR A 150 34.85 -28.00 14.28
C THR A 150 34.09 -28.08 12.95
N GLY A 151 32.77 -28.24 12.95
CA GLY A 151 31.96 -28.32 11.73
C GLY A 151 31.55 -26.97 11.14
N ASP A 152 30.77 -27.01 10.05
CA ASP A 152 30.33 -25.82 9.28
C ASP A 152 29.44 -24.84 10.08
N THR A 153 28.90 -25.28 11.22
CA THR A 153 28.11 -24.46 12.15
C THR A 153 28.79 -24.34 13.52
N ALA A 154 30.12 -24.52 13.57
CA ALA A 154 30.86 -24.42 14.81
C ALA A 154 30.69 -23.03 15.45
N LEU A 155 30.58 -23.01 16.78
CA LEU A 155 30.51 -21.79 17.59
C LEU A 155 29.26 -20.91 17.34
N THR A 156 28.22 -21.43 16.68
CA THR A 156 26.93 -20.73 16.57
C THR A 156 26.12 -20.84 17.86
N PRO A 157 25.28 -19.84 18.19
CA PRO A 157 24.39 -19.92 19.34
C PRO A 157 23.41 -21.08 19.23
N ARG A 158 23.00 -21.67 20.35
CA ARG A 158 22.07 -22.82 20.37
C ARG A 158 21.09 -22.77 21.53
N MET A 159 19.92 -23.36 21.30
CA MET A 159 18.92 -23.57 22.36
C MET A 159 19.15 -24.93 23.02
N VAL A 160 19.27 -24.94 24.34
CA VAL A 160 19.48 -26.17 25.12
C VAL A 160 18.45 -26.24 26.23
N ARG A 161 17.73 -27.36 26.29
CA ARG A 161 16.78 -27.66 27.37
C ARG A 161 17.53 -28.28 28.54
N LEU A 162 17.35 -27.70 29.72
CA LEU A 162 17.88 -28.23 30.97
C LEU A 162 17.01 -29.38 31.48
N GLU A 163 17.54 -30.18 32.41
CA GLU A 163 16.78 -31.24 33.09
C GLU A 163 15.55 -30.70 33.84
N THR A 164 15.58 -29.43 34.25
CA THR A 164 14.45 -28.73 34.88
C THR A 164 13.30 -28.45 33.91
N GLY A 165 13.51 -28.62 32.61
CA GLY A 165 12.57 -28.26 31.54
C GLY A 165 12.77 -26.85 30.99
N ASP A 166 13.55 -25.99 31.66
CA ASP A 166 13.86 -24.64 31.19
C ASP A 166 14.72 -24.67 29.92
N VAL A 167 14.48 -23.74 29.00
CA VAL A 167 15.33 -23.55 27.81
C VAL A 167 16.31 -22.41 28.04
N ARG A 168 17.58 -22.65 27.70
CA ARG A 168 18.67 -21.66 27.77
C ARG A 168 19.27 -21.42 26.39
N LEU A 169 19.58 -20.15 26.12
CA LEU A 169 20.41 -19.74 24.99
C LEU A 169 21.88 -19.92 25.37
N MET A 170 22.57 -20.81 24.68
CA MET A 170 24.02 -21.00 24.75
C MET A 170 24.69 -20.10 23.72
N THR A 171 25.67 -19.34 24.17
CA THR A 171 26.51 -18.47 23.32
C THR A 171 27.96 -18.85 23.51
N MET A 172 28.73 -18.87 22.41
CA MET A 172 30.11 -19.30 22.39
C MET A 172 31.05 -18.21 21.85
N ALA A 173 32.25 -18.13 22.42
CA ALA A 173 33.34 -17.29 21.92
C ALA A 173 34.69 -17.97 22.16
N VAL A 174 35.65 -17.76 21.26
CA VAL A 174 37.00 -18.34 21.38
C VAL A 174 37.91 -17.35 22.10
N LEU A 175 38.64 -17.88 23.08
CA LEU A 175 39.75 -17.23 23.74
C LEU A 175 41.05 -17.76 23.15
N ASP A 176 41.77 -16.88 22.46
CA ASP A 176 43.03 -17.19 21.79
C ASP A 176 44.19 -16.38 22.40
N TRP A 177 45.31 -17.04 22.68
CA TRP A 177 46.56 -16.44 23.18
C TRP A 177 47.74 -17.13 22.52
N THR A 178 48.81 -16.39 22.20
CA THR A 178 50.00 -16.90 21.49
C THR A 178 50.69 -18.10 22.15
N ASP A 179 50.61 -18.23 23.48
CA ASP A 179 51.35 -19.24 24.27
C ASP A 179 50.45 -20.27 24.98
N ARG A 180 49.16 -20.39 24.59
CA ARG A 180 48.22 -21.36 25.19
C ARG A 180 47.33 -22.05 24.16
N PRO A 181 46.83 -23.26 24.46
CA PRO A 181 45.77 -23.86 23.64
C PRO A 181 44.53 -22.98 23.64
N GLN A 182 43.83 -22.94 22.51
CA GLN A 182 42.58 -22.20 22.38
C GLN A 182 41.55 -22.72 23.38
N GLN A 183 40.88 -21.80 24.05
CA GLN A 183 39.83 -22.10 25.01
C GLN A 183 38.50 -21.59 24.48
N LEU A 184 37.43 -22.27 24.82
CA LEU A 184 36.07 -21.91 24.44
C LEU A 184 35.35 -21.35 25.68
N LEU A 185 34.93 -20.09 25.57
CA LEU A 185 34.07 -19.44 26.54
C LEU A 185 32.61 -19.69 26.15
N ILE A 186 31.86 -20.33 27.04
CA ILE A 186 30.44 -20.60 26.88
C ILE A 186 29.69 -19.81 27.94
N ALA A 187 28.67 -19.07 27.52
CA ALA A 187 27.76 -18.38 28.42
C ALA A 187 26.33 -18.86 28.20
N SER A 188 25.65 -19.20 29.28
CA SER A 188 24.23 -19.50 29.31
C SER A 188 23.45 -18.27 29.74
N SER A 189 22.30 -18.10 29.09
CA SER A 189 21.30 -17.15 29.54
C SER A 189 19.89 -17.69 29.34
N SER A 190 18.95 -17.22 30.14
CA SER A 190 17.55 -17.52 29.92
C SER A 190 17.08 -16.93 28.60
N LEU A 191 16.36 -17.73 27.81
CA LEU A 191 15.57 -17.19 26.71
C LEU A 191 14.33 -16.53 27.32
N SER A 192 14.48 -15.30 27.76
CA SER A 192 13.32 -14.49 28.10
C SER A 192 12.58 -14.16 26.81
N VAL A 193 11.29 -14.49 26.73
CA VAL A 193 10.37 -13.83 25.80
C VAL A 193 10.64 -12.33 25.91
N PRO A 194 10.80 -11.60 24.79
CA PRO A 194 11.29 -10.23 24.85
C PRO A 194 10.47 -9.46 25.88
N ALA A 195 11.17 -8.75 26.78
CA ALA A 195 10.56 -7.96 27.85
C ALA A 195 9.85 -6.74 27.26
N ILE A 196 8.78 -7.02 26.54
CA ILE A 196 7.81 -6.10 25.99
C ILE A 196 6.76 -6.01 27.08
N ASN A 197 6.31 -4.80 27.39
CA ASN A 197 5.12 -4.67 28.22
C ASN A 197 3.95 -5.28 27.43
N LEU A 198 3.56 -6.51 27.76
CA LEU A 198 2.54 -7.26 27.00
C LEU A 198 1.13 -6.69 27.19
N GLY A 199 0.97 -5.60 27.96
CA GLY A 199 -0.34 -5.14 28.35
C GLY A 199 -1.09 -6.20 29.17
N PRO A 200 -2.31 -5.90 29.65
CA PRO A 200 -3.03 -6.78 30.56
C PRO A 200 -3.67 -8.03 29.92
N PHE A 201 -3.76 -8.13 28.59
CA PHE A 201 -4.58 -9.13 27.90
C PHE A 201 -3.86 -9.91 26.80
N ARG A 202 -2.55 -9.69 26.62
CA ARG A 202 -1.77 -10.33 25.58
C ARG A 202 -0.83 -11.35 26.19
N THR A 203 -0.64 -12.43 25.46
CA THR A 203 0.37 -13.44 25.78
C THR A 203 1.31 -13.59 24.59
N MET A 204 2.56 -13.95 24.85
CA MET A 204 3.54 -14.15 23.80
C MET A 204 4.28 -15.46 24.04
N ALA A 205 4.64 -16.14 22.94
CA ALA A 205 5.50 -17.31 22.95
C ALA A 205 6.66 -17.14 21.98
N VAL A 206 7.79 -17.75 22.32
CA VAL A 206 8.89 -17.99 21.38
C VAL A 206 8.88 -19.47 21.04
N VAL A 207 8.81 -19.75 19.74
CA VAL A 207 8.55 -21.07 19.18
C VAL A 207 9.75 -21.48 18.34
N ALA A 208 10.21 -22.71 18.50
CA ALA A 208 11.22 -23.32 17.65
C ALA A 208 10.62 -23.74 16.30
N ARG A 209 11.50 -24.10 15.37
CA ARG A 209 11.12 -24.50 14.00
C ARG A 209 10.19 -25.72 13.96
N ASP A 210 10.26 -26.60 14.94
CA ASP A 210 9.44 -27.81 15.05
C ASP A 210 8.09 -27.57 15.76
N GLY A 211 7.76 -26.31 16.10
CA GLY A 211 6.56 -25.94 16.85
C GLY A 211 6.75 -25.98 18.37
N GLU A 212 7.91 -26.40 18.87
CA GLU A 212 8.16 -26.46 20.31
C GLU A 212 8.17 -25.04 20.93
N ILE A 213 7.35 -24.83 21.96
CA ILE A 213 7.37 -23.58 22.72
C ILE A 213 8.60 -23.58 23.64
N LEU A 214 9.52 -22.65 23.38
CA LEU A 214 10.75 -22.48 24.15
C LEU A 214 10.58 -21.55 25.35
N GLY A 215 9.61 -20.64 25.30
CA GLY A 215 9.29 -19.71 26.38
C GLY A 215 7.96 -19.01 26.16
N THR A 216 7.32 -18.61 27.26
CA THR A 216 6.06 -17.85 27.23
C THR A 216 6.11 -16.66 28.20
N ALA A 217 5.29 -15.65 27.94
CA ALA A 217 5.09 -14.51 28.84
C ALA A 217 3.64 -14.00 28.76
N GLY A 218 3.19 -13.33 29.83
CA GLY A 218 1.85 -12.74 29.94
C GLY A 218 0.78 -13.65 30.57
N PHE A 219 1.12 -14.90 30.91
CA PHE A 219 0.20 -15.81 31.62
C PHE A 219 0.08 -15.53 33.12
N GLU A 220 1.08 -14.85 33.71
CA GLU A 220 1.24 -14.65 35.17
C GLU A 220 0.01 -14.03 35.84
N ARG A 221 -0.68 -13.10 35.17
CA ARG A 221 -1.85 -12.42 35.74
C ARG A 221 -3.08 -13.33 35.77
N ALA A 222 -3.24 -14.17 34.76
CA ALA A 222 -4.29 -15.19 34.72
C ALA A 222 -3.99 -16.34 35.71
N GLU A 223 -2.71 -16.60 36.00
CA GLU A 223 -2.26 -17.57 37.01
C GLU A 223 -2.40 -17.07 38.45
N ALA A 224 -2.25 -15.76 38.68
CA ALA A 224 -2.36 -15.14 40.00
C ALA A 224 -3.81 -15.05 40.53
N LEU A 225 -4.81 -15.23 39.65
CA LEU A 225 -6.23 -15.12 39.97
C LEU A 225 -6.87 -16.52 40.12
N ASN A 226 -7.68 -16.71 41.17
CA ASN A 226 -8.03 -18.04 41.70
C ASN A 226 -9.48 -18.49 41.41
N SER A 227 -10.21 -17.90 40.47
CA SER A 227 -11.58 -18.37 40.15
C SER A 227 -11.59 -19.55 39.17
N ASP A 228 -12.60 -20.41 39.27
CA ASP A 228 -12.78 -21.54 38.35
C ASP A 228 -12.99 -21.12 36.89
N GLN A 229 -13.53 -19.91 36.67
CA GLN A 229 -13.75 -19.36 35.33
C GLN A 229 -12.43 -18.88 34.70
N GLU A 230 -11.55 -18.27 35.48
CA GLU A 230 -10.22 -17.85 35.04
C GLU A 230 -9.32 -19.06 34.75
N ARG A 231 -9.39 -20.13 35.54
CA ARG A 231 -8.66 -21.38 35.24
C ARG A 231 -9.07 -22.00 33.91
N LYS A 232 -10.37 -21.94 33.57
CA LYS A 232 -10.88 -22.38 32.28
C LYS A 232 -10.39 -21.48 31.13
N GLU A 233 -10.38 -20.17 31.36
CA GLU A 233 -9.84 -19.20 30.39
C GLU A 233 -8.34 -19.42 30.16
N LEU A 234 -7.55 -19.58 31.22
CA LEU A 234 -6.12 -19.91 31.13
C LEU A 234 -5.87 -21.22 30.37
N THR A 235 -6.64 -22.28 30.68
CA THR A 235 -6.56 -23.56 29.96
C THR A 235 -6.88 -23.41 28.48
N PHE A 236 -7.88 -22.59 28.15
CA PHE A 236 -8.21 -22.24 26.78
C PHE A 236 -7.04 -21.50 26.10
N LEU A 237 -6.48 -20.47 26.73
CA LEU A 237 -5.37 -19.69 26.20
C LEU A 237 -4.11 -20.54 25.97
N HIS A 238 -3.74 -21.42 26.92
CA HIS A 238 -2.62 -22.35 26.72
C HIS A 238 -2.84 -23.29 25.53
N ARG A 239 -4.07 -23.80 25.36
CA ARG A 239 -4.40 -24.67 24.22
C ARG A 239 -4.33 -23.92 22.90
N GLN A 240 -4.87 -22.69 22.86
CA GLN A 240 -4.80 -21.84 21.68
C GLN A 240 -3.36 -21.45 21.35
N MET A 241 -2.57 -21.06 22.35
CA MET A 241 -1.15 -20.74 22.15
C MET A 241 -0.40 -21.91 21.54
N LYS A 242 -0.58 -23.13 22.04
CA LYS A 242 0.05 -24.33 21.46
C LYS A 242 -0.36 -24.55 20.01
N GLN A 243 -1.66 -24.61 19.74
CA GLN A 243 -2.17 -24.87 18.40
C GLN A 243 -1.71 -23.82 17.37
N LEU A 244 -1.76 -22.54 17.74
CA LEU A 244 -1.39 -21.43 16.86
C LEU A 244 0.14 -21.35 16.71
N SER A 245 0.91 -21.77 17.72
CA SER A 245 2.37 -21.90 17.63
C SER A 245 2.80 -22.98 16.64
N ASP A 246 2.15 -24.15 16.68
CA ASP A 246 2.41 -25.25 15.74
C ASP A 246 2.14 -24.79 14.28
N GLN A 247 1.01 -24.10 14.06
CA GLN A 247 0.68 -23.53 12.74
C GLN A 247 1.65 -22.44 12.30
N ALA A 248 2.01 -21.53 13.20
CA ALA A 248 2.97 -20.47 12.92
C ALA A 248 4.33 -21.04 12.51
N ALA A 249 4.82 -22.08 13.21
CA ALA A 249 6.07 -22.75 12.86
C ALA A 249 6.03 -23.29 11.42
N GLU A 250 4.96 -24.01 11.04
CA GLU A 250 4.75 -24.52 9.67
C GLU A 250 4.74 -23.40 8.61
N TYR A 251 4.03 -22.30 8.87
CA TYR A 251 3.99 -21.17 7.94
C TYR A 251 5.33 -20.47 7.80
N THR A 252 6.10 -20.38 8.88
CA THR A 252 7.41 -19.73 8.88
C THR A 252 8.54 -20.56 8.28
N GLU A 253 8.35 -21.85 8.01
CA GLU A 253 9.33 -22.66 7.27
C GLU A 253 9.46 -22.24 5.79
N GLN A 254 8.48 -21.51 5.26
CA GLN A 254 8.51 -21.04 3.88
C GLN A 254 9.63 -20.03 3.66
N HIS A 255 10.30 -20.09 2.50
CA HIS A 255 11.33 -19.11 2.16
C HIS A 255 10.70 -17.70 2.04
N PRO A 256 11.25 -16.64 2.69
CA PRO A 256 10.63 -15.31 2.73
C PRO A 256 10.29 -14.71 1.36
N VAL A 257 11.12 -14.98 0.35
CA VAL A 257 10.94 -14.50 -1.04
C VAL A 257 9.82 -15.24 -1.79
N ARG A 258 9.46 -16.45 -1.35
CA ARG A 258 8.39 -17.28 -1.94
C ARG A 258 7.11 -17.30 -1.12
N ALA A 259 7.15 -16.77 0.10
CA ALA A 259 5.99 -16.62 0.95
C ALA A 259 4.98 -15.70 0.26
N LYS A 260 3.70 -16.10 0.28
CA LYS A 260 2.59 -15.35 -0.32
C LYS A 260 2.33 -14.02 0.40
N GLU A 261 2.84 -13.90 1.62
CA GLU A 261 2.86 -12.73 2.47
C GLU A 261 4.32 -12.48 2.91
N PRO A 262 5.14 -11.78 2.11
CA PRO A 262 6.39 -11.21 2.64
C PRO A 262 6.03 -10.32 3.83
N GLY A 263 6.93 -10.25 4.81
CA GLY A 263 6.73 -9.43 5.99
C GLY A 263 6.28 -8.01 5.65
N SER A 264 5.44 -7.43 6.51
CA SER A 264 4.77 -6.19 6.16
C SER A 264 5.78 -5.05 5.94
N ARG A 265 5.57 -4.24 4.89
CA ARG A 265 6.23 -2.93 4.67
C ARG A 265 7.75 -2.89 5.00
N GLY A 266 8.51 -3.91 4.62
CA GLY A 266 9.96 -3.97 4.81
C GLY A 266 10.45 -4.89 5.93
N TYR A 267 9.58 -5.65 6.60
CA TYR A 267 10.01 -6.76 7.45
C TYR A 267 10.62 -7.89 6.57
N PRO A 268 11.88 -8.29 6.81
CA PRO A 268 12.58 -9.25 5.93
C PRO A 268 12.18 -10.72 6.16
N GLY A 269 11.43 -11.01 7.23
CA GLY A 269 11.00 -12.36 7.60
C GLY A 269 9.61 -12.73 7.10
N VAL A 270 9.17 -13.95 7.46
CA VAL A 270 7.80 -14.42 7.23
C VAL A 270 6.96 -14.02 8.44
N SER A 271 5.81 -13.42 8.20
CA SER A 271 4.89 -13.00 9.25
C SER A 271 3.46 -13.01 8.75
N GLY A 272 2.49 -13.04 9.65
CA GLY A 272 1.08 -13.01 9.30
C GLY A 272 0.19 -13.08 10.52
N THR A 273 -1.08 -13.46 10.31
CA THR A 273 -2.05 -13.66 11.38
C THR A 273 -2.77 -15.00 11.29
N LEU A 274 -3.21 -15.49 12.45
CA LEU A 274 -3.97 -16.72 12.61
C LEU A 274 -5.19 -16.45 13.50
N LEU A 275 -6.28 -17.14 13.18
CA LEU A 275 -7.51 -17.15 13.97
C LEU A 275 -7.64 -18.52 14.66
N GLY A 276 -7.84 -18.49 15.96
CA GLY A 276 -8.07 -19.66 16.80
C GLY A 276 -9.55 -19.86 17.12
N GLY A 277 -9.78 -20.63 18.17
CA GLY A 277 -11.12 -20.89 18.71
C GLY A 277 -11.75 -19.67 19.38
N GLU A 278 -13.02 -19.84 19.73
CA GLU A 278 -13.82 -18.85 20.45
C GLU A 278 -14.02 -19.25 21.91
N TYR A 279 -13.99 -18.28 22.82
CA TYR A 279 -14.36 -18.44 24.22
C TYR A 279 -15.00 -17.14 24.74
N ASN A 280 -16.19 -17.24 25.36
CA ASN A 280 -16.94 -16.11 25.92
C ASN A 280 -17.13 -14.93 24.94
N GLY A 281 -17.46 -15.21 23.67
CA GLY A 281 -17.64 -14.18 22.64
C GLY A 281 -16.35 -13.47 22.21
N ARG A 282 -15.18 -14.02 22.58
CA ARG A 282 -13.88 -13.57 22.12
C ARG A 282 -13.23 -14.63 21.25
N VAL A 283 -12.64 -14.21 20.14
CA VAL A 283 -11.88 -15.07 19.25
C VAL A 283 -10.40 -14.90 19.52
N ALA A 284 -9.71 -16.02 19.74
CA ALA A 284 -8.27 -16.06 19.87
C ALA A 284 -7.64 -15.58 18.56
N THR A 285 -6.93 -14.45 18.59
CA THR A 285 -6.26 -13.89 17.41
C THR A 285 -4.76 -13.91 17.67
N ALA A 286 -3.98 -14.51 16.78
CA ALA A 286 -2.54 -14.52 16.89
C ALA A 286 -1.87 -13.80 15.72
N GLY A 287 -0.85 -13.01 16.02
CA GLY A 287 0.15 -12.59 15.04
C GLY A 287 1.40 -13.46 15.18
N TYR A 288 2.07 -13.75 14.08
CA TYR A 288 3.34 -14.47 14.09
C TYR A 288 4.38 -13.79 13.22
N ALA A 289 5.66 -13.92 13.60
CA ALA A 289 6.79 -13.45 12.80
C ALA A 289 8.05 -14.29 13.07
N SER A 290 8.71 -14.77 12.02
CA SER A 290 9.99 -15.49 12.10
C SER A 290 11.15 -14.53 12.29
N LEU A 291 12.17 -14.90 13.07
CA LEU A 291 13.39 -14.12 13.21
C LEU A 291 14.12 -14.05 11.86
N ALA A 292 14.31 -12.84 11.33
CA ALA A 292 14.97 -12.61 10.05
C ALA A 292 16.10 -11.60 10.16
N SER A 293 17.14 -11.79 9.34
CA SER A 293 18.26 -10.85 9.23
C SER A 293 17.78 -9.46 8.84
N SER A 294 18.41 -8.41 9.36
CA SER A 294 18.09 -7.01 8.99
C SER A 294 18.34 -6.68 7.52
N ASP A 295 19.21 -7.43 6.86
CA ASP A 295 19.47 -7.32 5.43
C ASP A 295 19.05 -8.64 4.75
N PRO A 296 18.10 -8.62 3.80
CA PRO A 296 17.64 -9.82 3.10
C PRO A 296 18.73 -10.48 2.24
N ASP A 297 19.77 -9.75 1.84
CA ASP A 297 20.91 -10.27 1.07
C ASP A 297 22.02 -10.81 2.00
N GLU A 298 22.16 -10.27 3.21
CA GLU A 298 23.05 -10.84 4.23
C GLU A 298 22.34 -11.93 5.04
N LYS A 299 22.61 -13.19 4.68
CA LYS A 299 22.23 -14.39 5.45
C LYS A 299 22.94 -14.52 6.82
N GLN A 300 23.48 -13.45 7.39
CA GLN A 300 24.56 -13.50 8.38
C GLN A 300 24.17 -13.25 9.86
N SER A 301 22.93 -12.87 10.18
CA SER A 301 22.54 -12.77 11.60
C SER A 301 22.49 -14.17 12.23
N LEU A 302 23.32 -14.38 13.26
CA LEU A 302 23.40 -15.64 14.00
C LEU A 302 22.08 -15.96 14.72
N ALA A 303 21.33 -14.94 15.13
CA ALA A 303 20.00 -15.11 15.71
C ALA A 303 18.96 -15.60 14.69
N ALA A 304 19.01 -15.13 13.44
CA ALA A 304 18.11 -15.62 12.38
C ALA A 304 18.35 -17.11 12.06
N GLY A 305 19.60 -17.59 12.21
CA GLY A 305 19.97 -18.99 12.03
C GLY A 305 19.34 -19.96 13.04
N LEU A 306 18.80 -19.47 14.17
CA LEU A 306 18.13 -20.30 15.17
C LEU A 306 16.75 -20.79 14.74
N GLY A 307 16.15 -20.21 13.70
CA GLY A 307 14.83 -20.61 13.19
C GLY A 307 13.70 -20.39 14.20
N LEU A 308 13.78 -19.32 15.00
CA LEU A 308 12.77 -19.00 16.01
C LEU A 308 11.63 -18.17 15.41
N THR A 309 10.42 -18.37 15.94
CA THR A 309 9.21 -17.61 15.59
C THR A 309 8.60 -17.02 16.85
N VAL A 310 8.24 -15.74 16.78
CA VAL A 310 7.48 -15.05 17.85
C VAL A 310 6.00 -15.13 17.52
N VAL A 311 5.20 -15.55 18.50
CA VAL A 311 3.74 -15.64 18.38
C VAL A 311 3.11 -14.81 19.49
N GLY A 312 2.34 -13.80 19.13
CA GLY A 312 1.57 -12.97 20.06
C GLY A 312 0.09 -13.29 19.97
N LEU A 313 -0.54 -13.65 21.09
CA LEU A 313 -1.94 -14.03 21.19
C LEU A 313 -2.75 -12.96 21.95
N LEU A 314 -3.85 -12.53 21.33
CA LEU A 314 -4.81 -11.59 21.88
C LEU A 314 -6.25 -12.10 21.67
N PRO A 315 -7.03 -12.33 22.73
CA PRO A 315 -8.46 -12.61 22.61
C PRO A 315 -9.24 -11.32 22.26
N VAL A 316 -9.89 -11.29 21.11
CA VAL A 316 -10.60 -10.11 20.59
C VAL A 316 -12.10 -10.33 20.67
N VAL A 317 -12.85 -9.37 21.21
CA VAL A 317 -14.32 -9.42 21.24
C VAL A 317 -14.86 -9.44 19.81
N GLN A 318 -15.71 -10.42 19.51
CA GLN A 318 -16.36 -10.53 18.22
C GLN A 318 -17.25 -9.30 17.98
N GLN A 319 -17.07 -8.63 16.84
CA GLN A 319 -18.02 -7.59 16.42
C GLN A 319 -19.24 -8.25 15.81
N GLN A 320 -20.33 -8.35 16.57
CA GLN A 320 -21.64 -8.63 16.00
C GLN A 320 -22.17 -7.35 15.33
N THR A 321 -22.22 -7.34 14.00
CA THR A 321 -22.81 -6.25 13.21
C THR A 321 -24.34 -6.36 13.26
N GLY A 322 -24.95 -5.64 14.21
CA GLY A 322 -26.41 -5.60 14.41
C GLY A 322 -27.21 -4.86 13.33
N GLU A 323 -26.93 -5.02 12.03
CA GLU A 323 -27.72 -4.35 10.99
C GLU A 323 -28.23 -5.29 9.89
N GLN A 324 -29.22 -6.09 10.28
CA GLN A 324 -30.08 -6.93 9.42
C GLN A 324 -30.89 -6.15 8.33
N GLY A 325 -30.63 -4.86 8.11
CA GLY A 325 -31.29 -4.04 7.07
C GLY A 325 -30.39 -3.62 5.90
N ARG A 326 -29.08 -3.92 5.96
CA ARG A 326 -28.07 -3.36 5.03
C ARG A 326 -27.92 -4.12 3.72
N GLU A 327 -28.23 -5.41 3.67
CA GLU A 327 -28.18 -6.22 2.44
C GLU A 327 -29.07 -5.64 1.33
N LEU A 328 -30.21 -5.07 1.73
CA LEU A 328 -31.16 -4.45 0.82
C LEU A 328 -30.62 -3.13 0.24
N PHE A 329 -29.71 -2.45 0.92
CA PHE A 329 -29.21 -1.14 0.50
C PHE A 329 -28.29 -1.25 -0.72
N GLY A 330 -27.31 -2.16 -0.69
CA GLY A 330 -26.42 -2.39 -1.83
C GLY A 330 -27.16 -2.86 -3.09
N LEU A 331 -28.18 -3.72 -2.91
CA LEU A 331 -29.05 -4.17 -4.00
C LEU A 331 -29.96 -3.05 -4.54
N ALA A 332 -30.54 -2.24 -3.65
CA ALA A 332 -31.35 -1.09 -4.05
C ALA A 332 -30.52 -0.06 -4.82
N ALA A 333 -29.31 0.23 -4.34
CA ALA A 333 -28.35 1.10 -4.99
C ALA A 333 -27.97 0.63 -6.40
N ALA A 334 -27.62 -0.66 -6.54
CA ALA A 334 -27.35 -1.26 -7.84
C ALA A 334 -28.59 -1.22 -8.76
N GLY A 335 -29.78 -1.46 -8.22
CA GLY A 335 -31.04 -1.38 -8.95
C GLY A 335 -31.33 0.02 -9.52
N VAL A 336 -31.10 1.07 -8.73
CA VAL A 336 -31.23 2.48 -9.18
C VAL A 336 -30.26 2.78 -10.32
N LEU A 337 -29.00 2.32 -10.23
CA LEU A 337 -28.02 2.51 -11.30
C LEU A 337 -28.44 1.81 -12.60
N VAL A 338 -28.96 0.58 -12.52
CA VAL A 338 -29.47 -0.13 -13.71
C VAL A 338 -30.63 0.63 -14.33
N LEU A 339 -31.56 1.14 -13.52
CA LEU A 339 -32.69 1.93 -13.99
C LEU A 339 -32.22 3.22 -14.70
N LEU A 340 -31.28 3.96 -14.11
CA LEU A 340 -30.70 5.17 -14.71
C LEU A 340 -29.94 4.85 -16.00
N GLY A 341 -29.22 3.72 -16.06
CA GLY A 341 -28.53 3.26 -17.26
C GLY A 341 -29.48 2.86 -18.39
N LEU A 342 -30.58 2.19 -18.08
CA LEU A 342 -31.63 1.86 -19.05
C LEU A 342 -32.31 3.13 -19.58
N LEU A 343 -32.56 4.12 -18.72
CA LEU A 343 -33.08 5.43 -19.13
C LEU A 343 -32.08 6.14 -20.05
N ALA A 344 -30.79 6.17 -19.70
CA ALA A 344 -29.72 6.75 -20.50
C ALA A 344 -29.61 6.07 -21.89
N ALA A 345 -29.62 4.73 -21.94
CA ALA A 345 -29.60 3.97 -23.18
C ALA A 345 -30.88 4.23 -24.02
N GLY A 346 -32.04 4.31 -23.37
CA GLY A 346 -33.32 4.64 -24.00
C GLY A 346 -33.32 6.03 -24.64
N VAL A 347 -32.76 7.03 -23.95
CA VAL A 347 -32.58 8.39 -24.47
C VAL A 347 -31.70 8.36 -25.72
N LEU A 348 -30.50 7.77 -25.65
CA LEU A 348 -29.57 7.67 -26.78
C LEU A 348 -30.19 6.93 -27.98
N TRP A 349 -30.93 5.85 -27.71
CA TRP A 349 -31.60 5.09 -28.75
C TRP A 349 -32.71 5.89 -29.44
N ALA A 350 -33.51 6.62 -28.67
CA ALA A 350 -34.60 7.44 -29.19
C ALA A 350 -34.11 8.69 -29.94
N THR A 351 -33.08 9.37 -29.43
CA THR A 351 -32.64 10.67 -29.96
C THR A 351 -31.52 10.58 -30.99
N VAL A 352 -30.73 9.50 -30.99
CA VAL A 352 -29.58 9.36 -31.90
C VAL A 352 -29.74 8.17 -32.84
N GLN A 353 -29.95 6.95 -32.33
CA GLN A 353 -29.95 5.74 -33.16
C GLN A 353 -31.17 5.63 -34.09
N ARG A 354 -32.39 5.75 -33.56
CA ARG A 354 -33.62 5.69 -34.36
C ARG A 354 -33.67 6.71 -35.51
N PRO A 355 -33.38 8.01 -35.31
CA PRO A 355 -33.42 8.98 -36.40
C PRO A 355 -32.32 8.75 -37.44
N LEU A 356 -31.12 8.32 -37.03
CA LEU A 356 -30.05 7.95 -37.96
C LEU A 356 -30.43 6.78 -38.87
N LEU A 357 -30.99 5.71 -38.30
CA LEU A 357 -31.42 4.55 -39.07
C LEU A 357 -32.54 4.92 -40.06
N ARG A 358 -33.48 5.79 -39.64
CA ARG A 358 -34.53 6.30 -40.53
C ARG A 358 -33.93 7.10 -41.69
N LEU A 359 -33.02 8.04 -41.40
CA LEU A 359 -32.35 8.82 -42.44
C LEU A 359 -31.57 7.95 -43.42
N PHE A 360 -30.87 6.93 -42.94
CA PHE A 360 -30.16 5.98 -43.80
C PHE A 360 -31.09 5.23 -44.76
N LEU A 361 -32.25 4.77 -44.25
CA LEU A 361 -33.24 4.10 -45.10
C LEU A 361 -33.84 5.06 -46.14
N GLU A 362 -34.12 6.30 -45.76
CA GLU A 362 -34.66 7.32 -46.67
C GLU A 362 -33.64 7.80 -47.70
N SER A 363 -32.37 8.02 -47.31
CA SER A 363 -31.32 8.41 -48.25
C SER A 363 -31.05 7.31 -49.28
N ARG A 364 -31.09 6.03 -48.86
CA ARG A 364 -30.91 4.88 -49.75
C ARG A 364 -32.09 4.69 -50.70
N ARG A 365 -33.31 5.01 -50.25
CA ARG A 365 -34.52 5.01 -51.09
C ARG A 365 -34.39 6.04 -52.21
N LEU A 366 -34.07 7.28 -51.86
CA LEU A 366 -33.89 8.38 -52.81
C LEU A 366 -32.77 8.07 -53.81
N ALA A 367 -31.62 7.57 -53.35
CA ALA A 367 -30.49 7.24 -54.22
C ALA A 367 -30.80 6.11 -55.23
N ARG A 368 -31.85 5.30 -54.99
CA ARG A 368 -32.35 4.28 -55.93
C ARG A 368 -33.39 4.81 -56.91
N GLY A 369 -33.76 6.09 -56.83
CA GLY A 369 -34.70 6.74 -57.76
C GLY A 369 -36.17 6.70 -57.33
N ASP A 370 -36.50 6.27 -56.10
CA ASP A 370 -37.89 6.34 -55.61
C ASP A 370 -38.19 7.74 -55.05
N LEU A 371 -38.81 8.57 -55.91
CA LEU A 371 -39.22 9.95 -55.62
C LEU A 371 -40.71 10.09 -55.29
N THR A 372 -41.47 8.98 -55.25
CA THR A 372 -42.95 9.01 -55.22
C THR A 372 -43.55 9.50 -53.89
N ARG A 373 -42.82 9.37 -52.78
CA ARG A 373 -43.32 9.70 -51.42
C ARG A 373 -42.38 10.66 -50.66
N PRO A 374 -42.92 11.52 -49.76
CA PRO A 374 -42.11 12.44 -48.96
C PRO A 374 -41.10 11.73 -48.06
N VAL A 375 -40.00 12.42 -47.78
CA VAL A 375 -38.97 12.01 -46.83
C VAL A 375 -39.49 12.24 -45.43
N THR A 376 -39.41 11.20 -44.60
CA THR A 376 -39.80 11.33 -43.19
C THR A 376 -38.77 12.17 -42.44
N VAL A 377 -39.05 13.45 -42.20
CA VAL A 377 -38.11 14.36 -41.52
C VAL A 377 -38.13 14.14 -40.00
N PRO A 378 -36.98 13.84 -39.36
CA PRO A 378 -36.88 13.78 -37.90
C PRO A 378 -37.24 15.14 -37.25
N ARG A 379 -37.76 15.11 -36.02
CA ARG A 379 -38.29 16.34 -35.37
C ARG A 379 -37.20 17.32 -34.90
N TRP A 380 -36.02 16.83 -34.51
CA TRP A 380 -34.98 17.62 -33.82
C TRP A 380 -33.55 17.34 -34.32
N GLY A 381 -32.64 18.30 -34.07
CA GLY A 381 -31.18 18.13 -34.20
C GLY A 381 -30.63 18.07 -35.62
N GLU A 382 -29.38 17.61 -35.74
CA GLU A 382 -28.66 17.47 -37.03
C GLU A 382 -29.38 16.51 -37.99
N ALA A 383 -30.08 15.51 -37.45
CA ALA A 383 -30.89 14.58 -38.24
C ALA A 383 -32.09 15.28 -38.93
N ALA A 384 -32.75 16.23 -38.25
CA ALA A 384 -33.83 17.02 -38.85
C ALA A 384 -33.32 17.88 -40.01
N ARG A 385 -32.12 18.47 -39.85
CA ARG A 385 -31.46 19.28 -40.87
C ARG A 385 -31.16 18.46 -42.14
N ILE A 386 -30.57 17.28 -41.97
CA ILE A 386 -30.30 16.35 -43.08
C ILE A 386 -31.61 15.90 -43.75
N GLY A 387 -32.65 15.57 -42.97
CA GLY A 387 -33.95 15.15 -43.51
C GLY A 387 -34.64 16.25 -44.32
N ALA A 388 -34.58 17.50 -43.86
CA ALA A 388 -35.12 18.64 -44.60
C ALA A 388 -34.36 18.89 -45.92
N ALA A 389 -33.03 18.79 -45.89
CA ALA A 389 -32.19 18.91 -47.08
C ALA A 389 -32.48 17.79 -48.10
N LEU A 390 -32.69 16.55 -47.64
CA LEU A 390 -33.09 15.42 -48.50
C LEU A 390 -34.47 15.64 -49.15
N GLU A 391 -35.44 16.22 -48.43
CA GLU A 391 -36.76 16.52 -49.00
C GLU A 391 -36.69 17.65 -50.05
N GLN A 392 -35.85 18.66 -49.82
CA GLN A 392 -35.59 19.70 -50.82
C GLN A 392 -34.93 19.11 -52.08
N LEU A 393 -33.97 18.20 -51.90
CA LEU A 393 -33.30 17.54 -53.02
C LEU A 393 -34.24 16.62 -53.80
N ARG A 394 -35.13 15.89 -53.12
CA ARG A 394 -36.20 15.08 -53.74
C ARG A 394 -37.06 15.94 -54.67
N ARG A 395 -37.59 17.07 -54.17
CA ARG A 395 -38.44 17.98 -54.97
C ARG A 395 -37.72 18.51 -56.21
N ARG A 396 -36.43 18.82 -56.11
CA ARG A 396 -35.62 19.28 -57.26
C ARG A 396 -35.37 18.17 -58.29
N LEU A 397 -35.11 16.94 -57.85
CA LEU A 397 -34.91 15.80 -58.74
C LEU A 397 -36.22 15.40 -59.46
N ASP A 398 -37.35 15.45 -58.75
CA ASP A 398 -38.68 15.15 -59.31
C ASP A 398 -39.09 16.19 -60.38
N ALA A 399 -38.90 17.48 -60.07
CA ALA A 399 -39.11 18.57 -61.04
C ALA A 399 -38.22 18.46 -62.30
N GLY A 400 -36.98 17.95 -62.15
CA GLY A 400 -36.06 17.76 -63.26
C GLY A 400 -36.39 16.59 -64.18
N VAL A 401 -37.10 15.56 -63.69
CA VAL A 401 -37.47 14.35 -64.44
C VAL A 401 -38.79 14.53 -65.20
N HIS A 402 -39.74 15.29 -64.67
CA HIS A 402 -41.06 15.49 -65.29
C HIS A 402 -41.18 16.70 -66.23
N GLY A 403 -40.08 17.41 -66.50
CA GLY A 403 -40.01 18.39 -67.60
C GLY A 403 -41.08 19.48 -67.57
N ALA A 404 -41.59 19.84 -66.39
CA ALA A 404 -42.55 20.93 -66.26
C ALA A 404 -41.81 22.28 -66.28
N GLY A 405 -42.25 23.16 -67.17
CA GLY A 405 -41.72 24.51 -67.33
C GLY A 405 -41.69 25.29 -66.01
N ALA A 406 -40.64 26.09 -65.85
CA ALA A 406 -40.52 27.04 -64.77
C ALA A 406 -41.64 28.08 -64.86
N ASP A 407 -42.40 28.24 -63.78
CA ASP A 407 -42.56 29.51 -63.08
C ASP A 407 -43.31 29.26 -61.77
N GLY A 408 -42.55 29.35 -60.68
CA GLY A 408 -43.03 29.25 -59.31
C GLY A 408 -41.93 29.82 -58.45
N ASP A 409 -42.08 31.09 -58.11
CA ASP A 409 -41.22 31.85 -57.20
C ASP A 409 -40.83 31.00 -55.97
N PRO A 410 -39.58 31.09 -55.49
CA PRO A 410 -39.19 30.43 -54.26
C PRO A 410 -39.87 31.15 -53.09
N GLU A 411 -41.07 30.71 -52.70
CA GLU A 411 -41.69 31.16 -51.46
C GLU A 411 -40.74 30.88 -50.29
N ALA A 412 -40.13 31.97 -49.82
CA ALA A 412 -39.32 32.01 -48.63
C ALA A 412 -40.23 31.89 -47.40
N GLY A 413 -40.18 30.76 -46.68
CA GLY A 413 -40.64 30.69 -45.30
C GLY A 413 -40.52 29.31 -44.63
N PRO A 414 -40.41 29.20 -43.28
CA PRO A 414 -40.11 30.21 -42.28
C PRO A 414 -38.76 30.00 -41.57
N ARG A 415 -38.35 31.09 -40.91
CA ARG A 415 -37.14 31.34 -40.11
C ARG A 415 -36.66 30.20 -39.21
N ARG A 416 -35.33 30.04 -39.22
CA ARG A 416 -34.48 29.29 -38.27
C ARG A 416 -34.93 29.51 -36.82
N ARG A 417 -35.74 28.62 -36.25
CA ARG A 417 -35.86 28.50 -34.80
C ARG A 417 -34.67 27.68 -34.29
N HIS A 418 -33.79 28.34 -33.53
CA HIS A 418 -32.70 27.70 -32.79
C HIS A 418 -33.25 26.54 -31.96
N ARG A 419 -33.02 25.31 -32.43
CA ARG A 419 -33.36 24.09 -31.69
C ARG A 419 -32.07 23.41 -31.26
N ILE A 420 -32.09 22.97 -30.00
CA ILE A 420 -31.00 22.31 -29.28
C ILE A 420 -30.29 21.30 -30.19
N GLY A 421 -29.01 21.56 -30.48
CA GLY A 421 -28.17 20.68 -31.31
C GLY A 421 -27.91 19.33 -30.63
N GLY A 422 -27.27 18.39 -31.33
CA GLY A 422 -27.03 17.01 -30.84
C GLY A 422 -26.27 16.88 -29.50
N ARG A 423 -25.80 17.99 -28.91
CA ARG A 423 -25.22 18.06 -27.56
C ARG A 423 -26.24 17.95 -26.43
N GLY A 424 -27.50 18.38 -26.66
CA GLY A 424 -28.57 18.30 -25.64
C GLY A 424 -28.83 16.89 -25.09
N PRO A 425 -29.07 15.87 -25.93
CA PRO A 425 -29.29 14.51 -25.44
C PRO A 425 -28.05 13.89 -24.78
N LEU A 426 -26.84 14.24 -25.24
CA LEU A 426 -25.60 13.83 -24.56
C LEU A 426 -25.47 14.46 -23.17
N ALA A 427 -25.78 15.75 -23.03
CA ALA A 427 -25.78 16.44 -21.75
C ALA A 427 -26.84 15.85 -20.79
N LEU A 428 -28.05 15.56 -21.28
CA LEU A 428 -29.09 14.90 -20.49
C LEU A 428 -28.66 13.50 -20.02
N THR A 429 -28.02 12.73 -20.92
CA THR A 429 -27.48 11.41 -20.58
C THR A 429 -26.37 11.51 -19.54
N ALA A 430 -25.48 12.51 -19.67
CA ALA A 430 -24.44 12.79 -18.68
C ALA A 430 -25.05 13.13 -17.32
N VAL A 431 -26.05 14.02 -17.28
CA VAL A 431 -26.74 14.41 -16.04
C VAL A 431 -27.39 13.20 -15.37
N LEU A 432 -28.11 12.36 -16.12
CA LEU A 432 -28.74 11.14 -15.58
C LEU A 432 -27.74 10.19 -14.91
N LEU A 433 -26.55 10.03 -15.47
CA LEU A 433 -25.52 9.16 -14.92
C LEU A 433 -24.76 9.83 -13.76
N LEU A 434 -24.51 11.15 -13.84
CA LEU A 434 -23.87 11.92 -12.77
C LEU A 434 -24.71 12.00 -11.50
N VAL A 435 -26.06 11.98 -11.63
CA VAL A 435 -26.98 11.90 -10.49
C VAL A 435 -26.72 10.66 -9.62
N TRP A 436 -26.13 9.60 -10.17
CA TRP A 436 -25.67 8.45 -9.39
C TRP A 436 -24.21 8.60 -8.94
N CYS A 437 -23.31 8.89 -9.88
CA CYS A 437 -21.87 8.85 -9.60
C CYS A 437 -21.43 9.90 -8.57
N VAL A 438 -22.03 11.09 -8.57
CA VAL A 438 -21.62 12.19 -7.69
C VAL A 438 -22.06 11.92 -6.24
N PRO A 439 -23.33 11.57 -5.93
CA PRO A 439 -23.72 11.24 -4.57
C PRO A 439 -23.03 9.98 -4.02
N VAL A 440 -22.86 8.93 -4.84
CA VAL A 440 -22.13 7.72 -4.42
C VAL A 440 -20.67 8.02 -4.15
N GLY A 441 -20.05 8.79 -5.04
CA GLY A 441 -18.65 9.12 -4.92
C GLY A 441 -18.34 10.18 -3.86
N LEU A 442 -19.28 11.05 -3.46
CA LEU A 442 -19.02 12.19 -2.57
C LEU A 442 -19.81 12.19 -1.24
N LEU A 443 -20.96 11.54 -1.16
CA LEU A 443 -21.86 11.67 0.01
C LEU A 443 -22.10 10.35 0.74
N LEU A 444 -22.02 9.21 0.06
CA LEU A 444 -22.26 7.90 0.66
C LEU A 444 -21.05 7.40 1.45
N ASN A 445 -21.32 6.78 2.61
CA ASN A 445 -20.31 6.19 3.50
C ASN A 445 -19.19 7.13 3.92
N ARG A 446 -19.43 8.44 3.93
CA ARG A 446 -18.42 9.40 4.41
C ARG A 446 -18.16 9.18 5.89
N THR A 447 -16.88 9.03 6.22
CA THR A 447 -16.44 8.97 7.59
C THR A 447 -16.34 10.38 8.15
N ASP A 448 -16.94 10.56 9.32
CA ASP A 448 -16.83 11.78 10.11
C ASP A 448 -16.12 11.46 11.43
N GLY A 449 -15.97 12.48 12.29
CA GLY A 449 -15.41 12.35 13.64
C GLY A 449 -16.14 11.35 14.56
N SER A 450 -17.20 10.67 14.13
CA SER A 450 -17.94 9.64 14.87
C SER A 450 -17.50 8.19 14.58
N VAL A 451 -16.49 7.97 13.74
CA VAL A 451 -16.01 6.60 13.44
C VAL A 451 -15.62 5.88 14.73
N SER A 452 -16.12 4.64 14.88
CA SER A 452 -15.75 3.76 15.99
C SER A 452 -14.41 3.10 15.68
N VAL A 453 -13.37 3.49 16.40
CA VAL A 453 -12.07 2.79 16.40
C VAL A 453 -12.13 1.69 17.46
N PRO A 454 -11.80 0.43 17.12
CA PRO A 454 -11.74 -0.64 18.11
C PRO A 454 -10.80 -0.26 19.25
N THR A 455 -11.22 -0.45 20.50
CA THR A 455 -10.41 -0.16 21.69
C THR A 455 -9.10 -0.94 21.72
N THR A 456 -9.09 -2.12 21.09
CA THR A 456 -7.87 -2.91 20.85
C THR A 456 -6.81 -2.13 20.07
N MET A 457 -7.16 -1.21 19.17
CA MET A 457 -6.20 -0.40 18.42
C MET A 457 -5.59 0.71 19.26
N VAL A 458 -6.36 1.29 20.18
CA VAL A 458 -5.83 2.27 21.14
C VAL A 458 -4.85 1.59 22.10
N ASN A 459 -5.21 0.41 22.60
CA ASN A 459 -4.33 -0.38 23.46
C ASN A 459 -3.08 -0.86 22.70
N ASP A 460 -3.22 -1.30 21.46
CA ASP A 460 -2.07 -1.73 20.65
C ASP A 460 -1.11 -0.56 20.35
N GLN A 461 -1.64 0.62 20.01
CA GLN A 461 -0.82 1.82 19.85
C GLN A 461 -0.03 2.12 21.13
N ARG A 462 -0.68 2.02 22.30
CA ARG A 462 -0.02 2.19 23.61
C ARG A 462 1.12 1.18 23.79
N ASP A 463 0.82 -0.11 23.71
CA ASP A 463 1.77 -1.20 24.01
C ASP A 463 3.00 -1.12 23.08
N ARG A 464 2.78 -0.80 21.81
CA ARG A 464 3.85 -0.66 20.82
C ARG A 464 4.65 0.64 21.00
N THR A 465 4.04 1.72 21.51
CA THR A 465 4.77 2.95 21.88
C THR A 465 5.65 2.72 23.10
N ASP A 466 5.14 2.00 24.10
CA ASP A 466 5.92 1.56 25.26
C ASP A 466 7.14 0.71 24.82
N LEU A 467 6.94 -0.19 23.86
CA LEU A 467 8.01 -1.00 23.28
C LEU A 467 9.09 -0.15 22.60
N ILE A 468 8.71 0.86 21.82
CA ILE A 468 9.68 1.76 21.18
C ILE A 468 10.45 2.56 22.22
N ALA A 469 9.76 3.11 23.23
CA ALA A 469 10.40 3.84 24.32
C ALA A 469 11.45 2.99 25.03
N ASP A 470 11.10 1.75 25.36
CA ASP A 470 12.02 0.85 26.03
C ASP A 470 13.20 0.44 25.13
N ARG A 471 12.95 0.19 23.84
CA ARG A 471 14.02 -0.11 22.86
C ARG A 471 14.99 1.05 22.72
N LEU A 472 14.50 2.28 22.62
CA LEU A 472 15.33 3.47 22.51
C LEU A 472 16.17 3.70 23.77
N ARG A 473 15.53 3.54 24.95
CA ARG A 473 16.22 3.57 26.25
C ARG A 473 17.34 2.54 26.33
N ARG A 474 17.09 1.29 25.92
CA ARG A 474 18.11 0.23 25.88
C ARG A 474 19.25 0.57 24.92
N ALA A 475 18.95 1.03 23.70
CA ALA A 475 19.96 1.40 22.71
C ALA A 475 20.88 2.55 23.19
N LEU A 476 20.33 3.50 23.95
CA LEU A 476 21.10 4.59 24.57
C LEU A 476 21.93 4.11 25.77
N ASN A 477 21.39 3.23 26.62
CA ASN A 477 22.15 2.61 27.69
C ASN A 477 23.31 1.75 27.14
N GLU A 478 23.06 1.03 26.04
CA GLU A 478 24.07 0.25 25.32
C GLU A 478 25.16 1.16 24.74
N ALA A 479 24.78 2.28 24.11
CA ALA A 479 25.75 3.25 23.64
C ALA A 479 26.66 3.71 24.80
N GLN A 480 26.11 4.03 25.96
CA GLN A 480 26.97 4.40 27.09
C GLN A 480 27.82 3.24 27.62
N ALA A 481 27.32 2.00 27.61
CA ALA A 481 28.11 0.84 27.98
C ALA A 481 29.31 0.64 27.03
N ASP A 482 29.12 0.84 25.72
CA ASP A 482 30.20 0.83 24.73
C ASP A 482 31.26 1.91 25.06
N LEU A 483 30.83 3.13 25.42
CA LEU A 483 31.75 4.19 25.85
C LEU A 483 32.47 3.84 27.14
N VAL A 484 31.81 3.21 28.12
CA VAL A 484 32.47 2.75 29.36
C VAL A 484 33.53 1.70 29.03
N SER A 485 33.24 0.76 28.14
CA SER A 485 34.21 -0.25 27.70
C SER A 485 35.42 0.39 27.00
N ALA A 486 35.17 1.27 26.02
CA ALA A 486 36.24 2.00 25.32
C ALA A 486 37.07 2.86 26.28
N SER A 487 36.44 3.52 27.27
CA SER A 487 37.15 4.33 28.27
C SER A 487 38.13 3.51 29.13
N ARG A 488 37.79 2.23 29.39
CA ARG A 488 38.67 1.31 30.14
C ARG A 488 39.83 0.82 29.28
N LEU A 489 39.60 0.59 27.98
CA LEU A 489 40.66 0.26 27.03
C LEU A 489 41.67 1.41 26.90
N ILE A 490 41.18 2.64 26.75
CA ILE A 490 42.03 3.85 26.75
C ILE A 490 42.83 3.94 28.06
N ALA A 491 42.20 3.66 29.20
CA ALA A 491 42.91 3.67 30.48
C ALA A 491 43.99 2.56 30.58
N ALA A 492 43.75 1.39 29.98
CA ALA A 492 44.67 0.25 30.00
C ALA A 492 45.87 0.44 29.08
N GLU A 493 45.70 1.06 27.91
CA GLU A 493 46.79 1.40 26.98
C GLU A 493 47.63 2.60 27.45
N GLY A 494 47.19 3.27 28.52
CA GLY A 494 47.83 4.44 29.09
C GLY A 494 46.99 5.67 28.79
N ALA A 495 46.22 6.14 29.78
CA ALA A 495 45.32 7.29 29.64
C ALA A 495 46.00 8.59 29.18
N GLU A 496 47.34 8.64 29.22
CA GLU A 496 48.15 9.76 28.76
C GLU A 496 48.61 9.66 27.29
N ASP A 497 48.49 8.51 26.64
CA ASP A 497 48.91 8.30 25.26
C ASP A 497 47.79 8.68 24.28
N THR A 498 47.96 9.83 23.62
CA THR A 498 46.99 10.34 22.65
C THR A 498 46.89 9.47 21.39
N GLU A 499 47.99 8.87 20.92
CA GLU A 499 47.96 8.03 19.70
C GLU A 499 47.29 6.68 19.98
N ALA A 500 47.53 6.09 21.15
CA ALA A 500 46.79 4.92 21.61
C ALA A 500 45.28 5.22 21.73
N ALA A 501 44.93 6.34 22.36
CA ALA A 501 43.54 6.77 22.47
C ALA A 501 42.86 6.93 21.10
N VAL A 502 43.50 7.60 20.13
CA VAL A 502 42.95 7.74 18.77
C VAL A 502 42.69 6.39 18.10
N ARG A 503 43.60 5.42 18.23
CA ARG A 503 43.40 4.07 17.66
C ARG A 503 42.19 3.35 18.28
N VAL A 504 42.01 3.45 19.59
CA VAL A 504 40.82 2.88 20.26
C VAL A 504 39.54 3.58 19.79
N LEU A 505 39.57 4.91 19.61
CA LEU A 505 38.42 5.66 19.12
C LEU A 505 38.07 5.30 17.67
N ASP A 506 39.06 5.16 16.78
CA ASP A 506 38.85 4.76 15.38
C ASP A 506 38.30 3.33 15.27
N ASP A 507 38.86 2.38 16.03
CA ASP A 507 38.36 1.00 16.10
C ASP A 507 36.91 0.95 16.62
N THR A 508 36.61 1.76 17.64
CA THR A 508 35.25 1.86 18.20
C THR A 508 34.29 2.50 17.20
N LEU A 509 34.68 3.57 16.52
CA LEU A 509 33.84 4.24 15.52
C LEU A 509 33.56 3.34 14.31
N GLY A 510 34.57 2.58 13.86
CA GLY A 510 34.43 1.62 12.75
C GLY A 510 33.51 0.45 13.09
N LYS A 511 33.49 0.01 14.36
CA LYS A 511 32.63 -1.08 14.84
C LYS A 511 31.19 -0.63 15.13
N HIS A 512 31.00 0.64 15.49
CA HIS A 512 29.71 1.15 15.98
C HIS A 512 29.22 2.32 15.11
N SER A 513 28.42 2.00 14.10
CA SER A 513 27.84 3.00 13.18
C SER A 513 26.92 4.03 13.86
N ARG A 514 26.47 3.77 15.10
CA ARG A 514 25.64 4.68 15.90
C ARG A 514 26.32 6.00 16.25
N TYR A 515 27.66 6.07 16.22
CA TYR A 515 28.40 7.29 16.53
C TYR A 515 28.76 8.09 15.29
N ARG A 516 28.63 9.41 15.40
CA ARG A 516 29.13 10.39 14.43
C ARG A 516 30.57 10.81 14.75
N ALA A 517 30.85 10.97 16.03
CA ALA A 517 32.15 11.36 16.56
C ALA A 517 32.37 10.73 17.93
N LEU A 518 33.62 10.42 18.24
CA LEU A 518 34.08 9.97 19.56
C LEU A 518 35.29 10.80 19.95
N TYR A 519 35.33 11.31 21.17
CA TYR A 519 36.44 12.14 21.62
C TYR A 519 36.62 12.14 23.15
N VAL A 520 37.87 12.34 23.58
CA VAL A 520 38.22 12.44 25.00
C VAL A 520 38.39 13.91 25.36
N VAL A 521 37.60 14.38 26.32
CA VAL A 521 37.75 15.72 26.91
C VAL A 521 38.46 15.67 28.25
N ASN A 522 39.34 16.64 28.46
CA ASN A 522 40.03 16.89 29.72
C ASN A 522 39.09 17.58 30.73
N ALA A 523 39.58 17.77 31.96
CA ALA A 523 38.79 18.41 33.02
C ALA A 523 38.43 19.88 32.73
N ASP A 524 39.20 20.55 31.89
CA ASP A 524 38.99 21.93 31.42
C ASP A 524 38.05 22.03 30.21
N GLY A 525 37.60 20.89 29.66
CA GLY A 525 36.76 20.82 28.46
C GLY A 525 37.54 20.84 27.13
N SER A 526 38.87 20.86 27.15
CA SER A 526 39.68 20.73 25.94
C SER A 526 39.62 19.30 25.39
N VAL A 527 39.56 19.17 24.07
CA VAL A 527 39.59 17.87 23.37
C VAL A 527 41.03 17.40 23.26
N ARG A 528 41.31 16.19 23.78
CA ARG A 528 42.63 15.56 23.76
C ARG A 528 42.84 14.65 22.56
N ALA A 529 41.84 13.83 22.27
CA ALA A 529 41.83 12.83 21.21
C ALA A 529 40.44 12.80 20.57
N GLN A 530 40.37 12.57 19.27
CA GLN A 530 39.11 12.53 18.52
C GLN A 530 39.17 11.55 17.36
N ALA A 531 38.00 11.02 17.00
CA ALA A 531 37.73 10.24 15.80
C ALA A 531 36.36 10.63 15.23
N GLY A 532 36.23 10.65 13.89
CA GLY A 532 34.98 10.99 13.20
C GLY A 532 34.83 12.47 12.89
N SER A 533 33.61 13.00 13.05
CA SER A 533 33.31 14.42 12.78
C SER A 533 33.90 15.37 13.83
N ASP A 534 33.89 16.67 13.54
CA ASP A 534 34.29 17.70 14.50
C ASP A 534 33.42 17.67 15.77
N PRO A 535 34.03 17.73 16.97
CA PRO A 535 33.32 17.58 18.23
C PRO A 535 32.54 18.85 18.60
N HIS A 536 31.33 18.67 19.14
CA HIS A 536 30.60 19.75 19.78
C HIS A 536 31.12 19.99 21.21
N PRO A 537 31.02 21.22 21.74
CA PRO A 537 31.53 21.54 23.07
C PRO A 537 30.92 20.65 24.16
N TRP A 538 31.77 20.06 25.02
CA TRP A 538 31.32 19.30 26.18
C TRP A 538 31.69 19.98 27.50
N SER A 539 30.69 20.45 28.27
CA SER A 539 30.92 21.02 29.61
C SER A 539 30.73 19.98 30.73
N ARG A 540 31.63 20.01 31.72
CA ARG A 540 31.63 19.11 32.87
C ARG A 540 30.99 19.74 34.10
N SER A 541 29.73 20.14 34.01
CA SER A 541 28.99 20.57 35.21
C SER A 541 28.54 19.33 36.00
N LYS A 542 28.69 19.33 37.33
CA LYS A 542 28.28 18.21 38.22
C LYS A 542 26.77 17.90 38.17
N LYS A 543 25.97 18.74 37.53
CA LYS A 543 24.51 18.62 37.45
C LYS A 543 24.02 18.12 36.09
N LEU A 544 24.89 17.98 35.09
CA LEU A 544 24.47 17.56 33.75
C LEU A 544 24.39 16.03 33.66
N PRO A 545 23.33 15.48 33.07
CA PRO A 545 23.19 14.04 32.87
C PRO A 545 24.28 13.51 31.92
N LEU A 546 24.62 12.23 32.06
CA LEU A 546 25.59 11.56 31.21
C LEU A 546 25.10 11.41 29.76
N VAL A 547 23.80 11.41 29.53
CA VAL A 547 23.17 11.54 28.21
C VAL A 547 22.47 12.89 28.16
N ARG A 548 22.75 13.69 27.14
CA ARG A 548 22.16 15.03 26.98
C ARG A 548 21.96 15.40 25.52
N VAL A 549 21.05 16.34 25.30
CA VAL A 549 20.86 17.00 24.01
C VAL A 549 21.52 18.37 24.06
N SER A 550 22.14 18.74 22.95
CA SER A 550 22.73 20.07 22.72
C SER A 550 22.40 20.51 21.28
N GLY A 551 22.83 21.71 20.90
CA GLY A 551 22.55 22.25 19.57
C GLY A 551 21.21 22.98 19.45
N GLU A 552 20.62 23.41 20.57
CA GLU A 552 19.44 24.30 20.57
C GLU A 552 19.69 25.52 19.66
N GLY A 553 18.75 25.80 18.75
CA GLY A 553 18.87 26.85 17.73
C GLY A 553 19.66 26.46 16.46
N GLY A 554 20.20 25.24 16.40
CA GLY A 554 20.82 24.65 15.23
C GLY A 554 19.83 23.93 14.30
N LYS A 555 20.34 23.34 13.19
CA LYS A 555 19.51 22.61 12.21
C LYS A 555 19.25 21.14 12.60
N GLU A 556 20.06 20.59 13.51
CA GLU A 556 20.02 19.18 13.91
C GLU A 556 20.23 19.09 15.43
N PRO A 557 19.48 18.25 16.16
CA PRO A 557 19.74 17.97 17.56
C PRO A 557 21.04 17.18 17.72
N VAL A 558 21.88 17.54 18.70
CA VAL A 558 23.14 16.82 18.97
C VAL A 558 22.98 16.03 20.27
N VAL A 559 22.80 14.71 20.13
CA VAL A 559 22.70 13.79 21.28
C VAL A 559 24.09 13.30 21.66
N GLN A 560 24.50 13.57 22.90
CA GLN A 560 25.82 13.23 23.42
C GLN A 560 25.71 12.29 24.62
N ALA A 561 26.55 11.26 24.68
CA ALA A 561 26.70 10.38 25.82
C ALA A 561 28.14 10.43 26.36
N GLY A 562 28.30 10.40 27.69
CA GLY A 562 29.60 10.50 28.37
C GLY A 562 29.94 9.30 29.25
N ALA A 563 31.22 8.93 29.27
CA ALA A 563 31.80 7.94 30.17
C ALA A 563 33.12 8.46 30.79
N PRO A 564 33.26 8.44 32.13
CA PRO A 564 34.50 8.88 32.77
C PRO A 564 35.65 7.91 32.46
N VAL A 565 36.80 8.43 32.04
CA VAL A 565 38.03 7.66 31.85
C VAL A 565 38.69 7.40 33.22
N PRO A 566 38.89 6.14 33.63
CA PRO A 566 39.59 5.82 34.86
C PRO A 566 41.05 6.31 34.85
N GLY A 567 41.52 6.95 35.92
CA GLY A 567 42.91 7.44 36.02
C GLY A 567 43.06 8.74 36.80
N ARG A 568 44.30 9.27 36.86
CA ARG A 568 44.65 10.49 37.62
C ARG A 568 44.04 11.77 37.02
N ASP A 569 43.96 11.87 35.69
CA ASP A 569 43.51 13.09 34.99
C ASP A 569 42.00 13.21 34.77
N ARG A 570 41.20 12.26 35.27
CA ARG A 570 39.72 12.30 35.23
C ARG A 570 39.14 12.73 33.86
N GLY A 571 39.69 12.31 32.71
CA GLY A 571 39.09 12.63 31.40
C GLY A 571 37.66 12.09 31.26
N THR A 572 36.90 12.57 30.29
CA THR A 572 35.59 12.00 29.91
C THR A 572 35.63 11.64 28.44
N LEU A 573 35.36 10.38 28.12
CA LEU A 573 35.07 9.95 26.76
C LEU A 573 33.64 10.34 26.42
N VAL A 574 33.46 11.04 25.32
CA VAL A 574 32.17 11.51 24.82
C VAL A 574 31.93 10.88 23.45
N GLY A 575 30.73 10.37 23.24
CA GLY A 575 30.25 9.93 21.95
C GLY A 575 29.04 10.74 21.50
N GLU A 576 29.09 11.26 20.28
CA GLU A 576 27.96 11.91 19.62
C GLU A 576 27.18 10.88 18.84
N ILE A 577 25.93 10.67 19.24
CA ILE A 577 25.04 9.67 18.67
C ILE A 577 24.37 10.29 17.44
N ARG A 578 24.36 9.55 16.34
CA ARG A 578 23.67 9.94 15.10
C ARG A 578 22.16 10.01 15.36
N VAL A 579 21.54 11.12 14.99
CA VAL A 579 20.07 11.25 15.04
C VAL A 579 19.42 10.26 14.08
N GLU A 580 20.07 9.96 12.94
CA GLU A 580 19.62 8.96 11.97
C GLU A 580 19.54 7.57 12.58
N PHE A 581 20.46 7.24 13.49
CA PHE A 581 20.40 5.99 14.23
C PHE A 581 19.15 5.96 15.12
N LEU A 582 18.85 7.05 15.84
CA LEU A 582 17.61 7.13 16.64
C LEU A 582 16.37 7.04 15.75
N ASN A 583 16.31 7.79 14.65
CA ASN A 583 15.20 7.78 13.69
C ASN A 583 14.93 6.38 13.12
N SER A 584 15.99 5.61 12.82
CA SER A 584 15.87 4.23 12.33
C SER A 584 15.20 3.28 13.34
N LEU A 585 15.25 3.60 14.63
CA LEU A 585 14.59 2.82 15.68
C LEU A 585 13.10 3.18 15.85
N LEU A 586 12.64 4.33 15.33
CA LEU A 586 11.29 4.84 15.50
C LEU A 586 10.33 4.40 14.39
N ALA A 587 10.81 4.23 13.16
CA ALA A 587 9.97 3.87 12.02
C ALA A 587 9.39 2.46 12.17
N ARG A 588 8.06 2.36 12.40
CA ARG A 588 7.33 1.09 12.51
C ARG A 588 6.03 1.10 11.72
N PRO A 589 5.73 0.04 10.94
CA PRO A 589 4.45 -0.08 10.24
C PRO A 589 3.25 0.07 11.18
N GLY A 590 2.28 0.90 10.79
CA GLY A 590 1.00 1.02 11.49
C GLY A 590 0.99 1.88 12.76
N LEU A 591 2.13 2.43 13.22
CA LEU A 591 2.16 3.40 14.33
C LEU A 591 2.07 4.87 13.88
N GLY A 592 2.16 5.11 12.58
CA GLY A 592 2.15 6.44 12.02
C GLY A 592 3.41 7.21 12.33
N GLU A 593 3.22 8.46 12.74
CA GLU A 593 4.31 9.34 13.13
C GLU A 593 4.73 9.04 14.57
N VAL A 594 6.01 8.73 14.76
CA VAL A 594 6.61 8.50 16.07
C VAL A 594 7.68 9.55 16.32
N ARG A 595 7.56 10.30 17.41
CA ARG A 595 8.49 11.35 17.83
C ARG A 595 9.10 11.00 19.20
N VAL A 596 10.32 11.47 19.43
CA VAL A 596 10.97 11.47 20.74
C VAL A 596 11.08 12.90 21.18
N VAL A 597 10.56 13.21 22.35
CA VAL A 597 10.61 14.55 22.92
C VAL A 597 11.39 14.57 24.22
N ASP A 598 12.01 15.70 24.51
CA ASP A 598 12.66 15.96 25.78
C ASP A 598 11.66 16.25 26.91
N SER A 599 12.16 16.57 28.10
CA SER A 599 11.33 16.92 29.25
C SER A 599 10.52 18.22 29.09
N ALA A 600 10.88 19.06 28.12
CA ALA A 600 10.16 20.29 27.78
C ALA A 600 9.12 20.08 26.67
N GLY A 601 9.06 18.88 26.07
CA GLY A 601 8.16 18.57 24.96
C GLY A 601 8.71 18.96 23.58
N LEU A 602 10.02 19.19 23.47
CA LEU A 602 10.69 19.55 22.22
C LEU A 602 11.18 18.31 21.48
N THR A 603 10.95 18.26 20.16
CA THR A 603 11.27 17.10 19.33
C THR A 603 12.79 16.93 19.11
N ILE A 604 13.32 15.77 19.51
CA ILE A 604 14.74 15.38 19.38
C ILE A 604 14.95 14.44 18.18
N ALA A 605 14.00 13.54 17.92
CA ALA A 605 14.08 12.55 16.86
C ALA A 605 12.67 12.18 16.39
N ALA A 606 12.53 11.71 15.15
CA ALA A 606 11.25 11.28 14.61
C ALA A 606 11.40 10.18 13.54
N SER A 607 10.34 9.40 13.33
CA SER A 607 10.28 8.35 12.30
C SER A 607 10.17 8.90 10.88
N GLU A 608 9.63 10.11 10.73
CA GLU A 608 9.47 10.84 9.47
C GLU A 608 10.10 12.25 9.64
N GLY A 609 10.18 13.05 8.56
CA GLY A 609 10.88 14.34 8.60
C GLY A 609 10.36 15.27 9.71
N PHE A 610 11.27 15.84 10.50
CA PHE A 610 10.93 16.73 11.63
C PHE A 610 11.81 17.97 11.65
N LEU A 611 11.34 19.03 12.32
CA LEU A 611 12.16 20.20 12.64
C LEU A 611 12.80 19.99 14.03
N ALA A 612 14.10 20.24 14.11
CA ALA A 612 14.86 20.14 15.37
C ALA A 612 14.22 21.04 16.44
N PHE A 613 13.91 20.47 17.61
CA PHE A 613 13.30 21.18 18.74
C PHE A 613 11.91 21.77 18.44
N GLU A 614 11.17 21.19 17.50
CA GLU A 614 9.77 21.55 17.27
C GLU A 614 8.91 21.19 18.49
N GLU A 615 8.11 22.15 18.95
CA GLU A 615 7.10 21.94 19.99
C GLU A 615 6.00 21.00 19.48
N LEU A 616 5.53 20.11 20.36
CA LEU A 616 4.35 19.29 20.07
C LEU A 616 3.07 20.15 20.06
N PRO A 617 2.05 19.76 19.26
CA PRO A 617 0.69 20.25 19.43
C PRO A 617 0.22 20.14 20.89
N SER A 618 -0.71 21.03 21.30
CA SER A 618 -1.19 21.13 22.68
C SER A 618 -1.71 19.81 23.24
N GLU A 619 -2.45 19.04 22.45
CA GLU A 619 -3.09 17.80 22.85
C GLU A 619 -2.05 16.72 23.13
N LEU A 620 -0.99 16.66 22.33
CA LEU A 620 0.13 15.73 22.53
C LEU A 620 1.01 16.15 23.69
N THR A 621 1.18 17.46 23.90
CA THR A 621 1.92 17.99 25.06
C THR A 621 1.22 17.61 26.37
N ASP A 622 -0.11 17.71 26.42
CA ASP A 622 -0.89 17.30 27.58
C ASP A 622 -0.84 15.78 27.80
N LEU A 623 -0.86 14.99 26.72
CA LEU A 623 -0.67 13.53 26.78
C LEU A 623 0.71 13.16 27.33
N VAL A 624 1.78 13.81 26.89
CA VAL A 624 3.15 13.60 27.44
C VAL A 624 3.18 13.94 28.93
N ARG A 625 2.57 15.07 29.32
CA ARG A 625 2.51 15.49 30.73
C ARG A 625 1.75 14.47 31.56
N ALA A 626 0.61 13.98 31.08
CA ALA A 626 -0.21 12.97 31.75
C ALA A 626 0.56 11.65 31.90
N ALA A 627 1.24 11.20 30.84
CA ALA A 627 2.01 9.96 30.85
C ALA A 627 3.20 10.01 31.83
N GLY A 628 3.77 11.20 32.06
CA GLY A 628 4.83 11.43 33.04
C GLY A 628 4.39 11.41 34.52
N VAL A 629 3.08 11.46 34.81
CA VAL A 629 2.58 11.42 36.19
C VAL A 629 2.63 9.99 36.74
N ARG A 630 3.40 9.77 37.80
CA ARG A 630 3.43 8.47 38.50
C ARG A 630 2.23 8.33 39.44
N VAL A 631 1.13 7.74 38.97
CA VAL A 631 -0.07 7.50 39.81
C VAL A 631 -0.13 6.04 40.29
N GLY A 632 0.24 5.80 41.56
CA GLY A 632 0.01 4.52 42.24
C GLY A 632 0.60 3.28 41.52
N ALA A 633 -0.10 2.14 41.62
CA ALA A 633 0.29 0.84 41.04
C ALA A 633 -0.56 0.42 39.81
N GLY A 634 -1.35 1.34 39.26
CA GLY A 634 -2.25 1.08 38.12
C GLY A 634 -1.76 1.78 36.84
N PRO A 635 -2.12 1.27 35.65
CA PRO A 635 -1.72 1.89 34.39
C PRO A 635 -2.37 3.28 34.26
N VAL A 636 -1.55 4.32 34.15
CA VAL A 636 -2.00 5.65 33.73
C VAL A 636 -2.46 5.57 32.26
N GLU A 637 -3.52 6.28 31.91
CA GLU A 637 -4.00 6.38 30.53
C GLU A 637 -2.96 7.13 29.68
N ASN A 638 -2.14 6.35 28.98
CA ASN A 638 -1.04 6.84 28.16
C ASN A 638 -1.35 6.78 26.66
N ALA A 639 -2.62 6.57 26.30
CA ALA A 639 -3.11 6.59 24.94
C ALA A 639 -4.52 7.17 24.89
N LEU A 640 -4.81 7.95 23.85
CA LEU A 640 -6.10 8.59 23.64
C LEU A 640 -6.54 8.47 22.19
N LEU A 641 -7.85 8.51 22.02
CA LEU A 641 -8.49 8.71 20.74
C LEU A 641 -8.81 10.19 20.58
N LEU A 642 -8.06 10.88 19.72
CA LEU A 642 -8.26 12.28 19.40
C LEU A 642 -9.32 12.38 18.29
N ARG A 643 -10.29 13.27 18.48
CA ARG A 643 -11.36 13.54 17.50
C ARG A 643 -11.39 15.05 17.27
N GLU A 644 -10.83 15.49 16.15
CA GLU A 644 -10.74 16.91 15.80
C GLU A 644 -11.37 17.15 14.43
N GLY A 645 -12.47 17.90 14.40
CA GLY A 645 -13.25 18.10 13.17
C GLY A 645 -13.71 16.78 12.56
N ASN A 646 -13.23 16.50 11.33
CA ASN A 646 -13.52 15.27 10.60
C ASN A 646 -12.39 14.21 10.68
N SER A 647 -11.30 14.46 11.41
CA SER A 647 -10.25 13.46 11.63
C SER A 647 -10.45 12.73 12.96
N VAL A 648 -10.17 11.43 12.92
CA VAL A 648 -10.07 10.57 14.10
C VAL A 648 -8.67 10.02 14.11
N GLU A 649 -7.99 10.11 15.24
CA GLU A 649 -6.60 9.72 15.36
C GLU A 649 -6.37 9.00 16.69
N VAL A 650 -5.42 8.08 16.68
CA VAL A 650 -4.99 7.38 17.89
C VAL A 650 -3.58 7.87 18.22
N ALA A 651 -3.40 8.37 19.44
CA ALA A 651 -2.12 8.84 19.94
C ALA A 651 -1.75 8.11 21.24
N ALA A 652 -0.45 7.90 21.46
CA ALA A 652 0.06 7.33 22.70
C ALA A 652 1.38 8.01 23.10
N ALA A 653 1.67 8.06 24.40
CA ALA A 653 2.92 8.57 24.94
C ALA A 653 3.52 7.61 25.98
N ALA A 654 4.79 7.28 25.80
CA ALA A 654 5.53 6.38 26.66
C ALA A 654 6.79 7.06 27.18
N PRO A 655 6.83 7.50 28.45
CA PRO A 655 8.04 8.04 29.04
C PRO A 655 9.09 6.95 29.17
N PHE A 656 10.37 7.33 29.11
CA PHE A 656 11.44 6.42 29.45
C PHE A 656 11.27 5.96 30.89
N SER A 657 11.02 4.66 31.05
CA SER A 657 10.78 4.02 32.34
C SER A 657 11.78 2.88 32.55
N GLY A 658 12.10 2.57 33.80
CA GLY A 658 13.09 1.56 34.17
C GLY A 658 14.42 2.14 34.67
N GLY A 659 15.45 1.31 34.77
CA GLY A 659 16.77 1.71 35.30
C GLY A 659 17.77 2.14 34.23
N GLY A 660 18.97 2.52 34.67
CA GLY A 660 20.07 2.98 33.83
C GLY A 660 20.21 4.51 33.79
N ILE A 661 21.21 5.01 33.08
CA ILE A 661 21.53 6.45 33.06
C ILE A 661 20.51 7.30 32.28
N THR A 662 19.68 6.64 31.48
CA THR A 662 18.65 7.24 30.63
C THR A 662 17.30 7.34 31.34
N ALA A 663 17.16 6.79 32.54
CA ALA A 663 15.90 6.84 33.30
C ALA A 663 15.56 8.28 33.74
N ASP A 664 16.57 9.11 34.00
CA ASP A 664 16.40 10.44 34.59
C ASP A 664 16.43 11.57 33.56
N ILE A 665 16.58 11.28 32.26
CA ILE A 665 16.66 12.32 31.22
C ILE A 665 15.30 12.93 30.85
N GLY A 666 14.20 12.31 31.31
CA GLY A 666 12.84 12.82 31.13
C GLY A 666 12.31 12.75 29.70
N TRP A 667 12.91 11.93 28.82
CA TRP A 667 12.44 11.79 27.45
C TRP A 667 11.18 10.94 27.37
N THR A 668 10.34 11.25 26.38
CA THR A 668 9.08 10.55 26.10
C THR A 668 8.97 10.24 24.62
N VAL A 669 8.55 9.02 24.29
CA VAL A 669 8.17 8.66 22.92
C VAL A 669 6.70 8.93 22.74
N VAL A 670 6.32 9.61 21.67
CA VAL A 670 4.94 9.89 21.30
C VAL A 670 4.68 9.26 19.94
N SER A 671 3.57 8.56 19.79
CA SER A 671 3.10 8.06 18.50
C SER A 671 1.73 8.62 18.17
N ARG A 672 1.46 8.84 16.87
CA ARG A 672 0.20 9.36 16.36
C ARG A 672 -0.10 8.72 15.00
N GLN A 673 -1.30 8.16 14.86
CA GLN A 673 -1.74 7.51 13.65
C GLN A 673 -3.19 7.89 13.32
N ASP A 674 -3.41 8.31 12.08
CA ASP A 674 -4.74 8.59 11.59
C ASP A 674 -5.57 7.32 11.46
N ALA A 675 -6.85 7.40 11.84
CA ALA A 675 -7.75 6.25 11.77
C ALA A 675 -8.03 5.81 10.33
N HIS A 676 -7.90 6.70 9.34
CA HIS A 676 -8.04 6.35 7.92
C HIS A 676 -6.94 5.41 7.42
N ARG A 677 -5.78 5.39 8.09
CA ARG A 677 -4.67 4.49 7.76
C ARG A 677 -4.82 3.12 8.40
N PHE A 678 -5.78 2.95 9.33
CA PHE A 678 -6.16 1.65 9.83
C PHE A 678 -7.14 0.99 8.85
N GLU A 679 -7.02 -0.32 8.67
CA GLU A 679 -7.92 -1.12 7.83
C GLU A 679 -9.26 -1.37 8.55
N ILE A 680 -9.97 -0.28 8.86
CA ILE A 680 -11.27 -0.30 9.54
C ILE A 680 -12.38 -0.25 8.49
N ALA A 681 -13.41 -1.07 8.68
CA ALA A 681 -14.52 -1.23 7.74
C ALA A 681 -15.17 0.10 7.26
N PRO A 682 -15.38 1.14 8.09
CA PRO A 682 -15.94 2.41 7.63
C PRO A 682 -15.08 3.11 6.57
N TYR A 683 -13.76 3.18 6.76
CA TYR A 683 -12.85 3.82 5.80
C TYR A 683 -12.69 2.98 4.52
N GLU A 684 -12.61 1.65 4.62
CA GLU A 684 -12.59 0.79 3.42
C GLU A 684 -13.85 0.98 2.56
N ARG A 685 -15.01 1.19 3.18
CA ARG A 685 -16.28 1.44 2.47
C ARG A 685 -16.29 2.81 1.80
N GLU A 686 -15.75 3.82 2.45
CA GLU A 686 -15.58 5.15 1.85
C GLU A 686 -14.70 5.05 0.61
N ASP A 687 -13.51 4.46 0.71
CA ASP A 687 -12.57 4.31 -0.41
C ASP A 687 -13.18 3.52 -1.58
N ARG A 688 -13.87 2.42 -1.28
CA ARG A 688 -14.54 1.62 -2.33
C ARG A 688 -15.71 2.39 -2.97
N SER A 689 -16.44 3.23 -2.22
CA SER A 689 -17.52 4.07 -2.77
C SER A 689 -16.98 5.20 -3.66
N VAL A 690 -15.87 5.82 -3.26
CA VAL A 690 -15.12 6.80 -4.06
C VAL A 690 -14.63 6.16 -5.34
N LEU A 691 -14.01 4.98 -5.25
CA LEU A 691 -13.54 4.22 -6.41
C LEU A 691 -14.69 3.89 -7.37
N ALA A 692 -15.84 3.44 -6.86
CA ALA A 692 -17.03 3.18 -7.67
C ALA A 692 -17.54 4.46 -8.37
N GLY A 693 -17.57 5.60 -7.66
CA GLY A 693 -17.90 6.91 -8.22
C GLY A 693 -16.94 7.33 -9.34
N MET A 694 -15.62 7.16 -9.13
CA MET A 694 -14.58 7.47 -10.11
C MET A 694 -14.65 6.58 -11.34
N LEU A 695 -14.85 5.27 -11.17
CA LEU A 695 -15.03 4.32 -12.27
C LEU A 695 -16.29 4.64 -13.08
N GLY A 696 -17.38 5.02 -12.41
CA GLY A 696 -18.58 5.51 -13.07
C GLY A 696 -18.32 6.77 -13.90
N LEU A 697 -17.61 7.76 -13.33
CA LEU A 697 -17.24 8.97 -14.05
C LEU A 697 -16.36 8.68 -15.28
N ALA A 698 -15.37 7.79 -15.14
CA ALA A 698 -14.51 7.37 -16.25
C ALA A 698 -15.31 6.70 -17.37
N ALA A 699 -16.26 5.82 -17.03
CA ALA A 699 -17.15 5.18 -18.00
C ALA A 699 -18.03 6.20 -18.74
N ILE A 700 -18.58 7.19 -18.03
CA ILE A 700 -19.36 8.28 -18.64
C ILE A 700 -18.52 9.04 -19.67
N ILE A 701 -17.31 9.47 -19.28
CA ILE A 701 -16.40 10.24 -20.15
C ILE A 701 -16.03 9.42 -21.39
N LEU A 702 -15.68 8.14 -21.21
CA LEU A 702 -15.29 7.26 -22.30
C LEU A 702 -16.44 7.03 -23.29
N CYS A 703 -17.62 6.63 -22.80
CA CYS A 703 -18.76 6.31 -23.67
C CYS A 703 -19.34 7.54 -24.36
N LEU A 704 -19.55 8.64 -23.63
CA LEU A 704 -20.09 9.87 -24.23
C LEU A 704 -19.06 10.56 -25.12
N GLY A 705 -17.78 10.50 -24.77
CA GLY A 705 -16.67 10.96 -25.61
C GLY A 705 -16.60 10.20 -26.93
N TRP A 706 -16.73 8.87 -26.88
CA TRP A 706 -16.80 8.01 -28.08
C TRP A 706 -17.98 8.42 -28.97
N ILE A 707 -19.20 8.51 -28.41
CA ILE A 707 -20.40 8.91 -29.16
C ILE A 707 -20.23 10.31 -29.76
N HIS A 708 -19.61 11.23 -29.02
CA HIS A 708 -19.36 12.58 -29.50
C HIS A 708 -18.43 12.59 -30.72
N LEU A 709 -17.33 11.83 -30.67
CA LEU A 709 -16.32 11.80 -31.73
C LEU A 709 -16.76 11.03 -32.97
N VAL A 710 -17.44 9.89 -32.80
CA VAL A 710 -17.84 9.01 -33.93
C VAL A 710 -19.14 9.46 -34.57
N ILE A 711 -20.07 10.06 -33.80
CA ILE A 711 -21.45 10.26 -34.27
C ILE A 711 -21.80 11.74 -34.34
N VAL A 712 -21.71 12.47 -33.22
CA VAL A 712 -22.19 13.85 -33.17
C VAL A 712 -21.33 14.78 -34.02
N ARG A 713 -20.00 14.66 -33.94
CA ARG A 713 -19.08 15.50 -34.73
C ARG A 713 -19.21 15.21 -36.23
N PRO A 714 -19.21 13.95 -36.71
CA PRO A 714 -19.42 13.64 -38.13
C PRO A 714 -20.83 14.00 -38.63
N LEU A 715 -21.89 13.79 -37.83
CA LEU A 715 -23.24 14.18 -38.22
C LEU A 715 -23.40 15.68 -38.43
N ARG A 716 -22.74 16.48 -37.61
CA ARG A 716 -22.76 17.93 -37.75
C ARG A 716 -22.08 18.39 -39.03
N ALA A 717 -20.95 17.77 -39.38
CA ALA A 717 -20.28 18.01 -40.66
C ALA A 717 -21.16 17.55 -41.84
N LEU A 718 -21.83 16.41 -41.70
CA LEU A 718 -22.75 15.87 -42.70
C LEU A 718 -23.97 16.75 -42.91
N ALA A 719 -24.58 17.27 -41.85
CA ALA A 719 -25.71 18.19 -41.94
C ALA A 719 -25.34 19.46 -42.71
N ALA A 720 -24.17 20.04 -42.44
CA ALA A 720 -23.68 21.19 -43.19
C ALA A 720 -23.42 20.86 -44.68
N GLY A 721 -22.90 19.66 -44.98
CA GLY A 721 -22.70 19.20 -46.36
C GLY A 721 -24.01 18.94 -47.11
N ALA A 722 -25.00 18.32 -46.45
CA ALA A 722 -26.31 18.04 -47.02
C ALA A 722 -27.08 19.32 -47.35
N GLU A 723 -27.03 20.33 -46.47
CA GLU A 723 -27.63 21.65 -46.72
C GLU A 723 -27.00 22.34 -47.93
N ARG A 724 -25.67 22.38 -48.04
CA ARG A 724 -24.97 22.96 -49.22
C ARG A 724 -25.35 22.24 -50.51
N LEU A 725 -25.45 20.91 -50.46
CA LEU A 725 -25.88 20.11 -51.61
C LEU A 725 -27.33 20.42 -52.01
N ALA A 726 -28.23 20.54 -51.03
CA ALA A 726 -29.62 20.93 -51.25
C ALA A 726 -29.74 22.35 -51.80
N ASP A 727 -28.88 23.28 -51.37
CA ASP A 727 -28.81 24.65 -51.89
C ASP A 727 -28.29 24.70 -53.35
N GLY A 728 -27.57 23.66 -53.80
CA GLY A 728 -27.20 23.46 -55.20
C GLY A 728 -25.70 23.42 -55.48
N ASP A 729 -24.86 23.32 -54.44
CA ASP A 729 -23.43 23.07 -54.55
C ASP A 729 -23.18 21.61 -54.98
N LEU A 730 -23.01 21.41 -56.29
CA LEU A 730 -22.65 20.12 -56.87
C LEU A 730 -21.13 19.96 -57.03
N LYS A 731 -20.31 20.95 -56.67
CA LYS A 731 -18.85 20.91 -56.88
C LYS A 731 -18.12 20.22 -55.74
N THR A 732 -18.64 20.34 -54.52
CA THR A 732 -18.04 19.73 -53.33
C THR A 732 -18.31 18.22 -53.28
N VAL A 733 -17.25 17.41 -53.34
CA VAL A 733 -17.34 15.95 -53.22
C VAL A 733 -17.49 15.54 -51.75
N LEU A 734 -18.45 14.65 -51.47
CA LEU A 734 -18.69 14.14 -50.12
C LEU A 734 -17.98 12.79 -49.94
N TYR A 735 -16.83 12.79 -49.25
CA TYR A 735 -16.06 11.57 -49.00
C TYR A 735 -16.54 10.81 -47.74
N PRO A 736 -16.96 9.53 -47.87
CA PRO A 736 -17.24 8.68 -46.70
C PRO A 736 -15.94 8.35 -45.97
N ARG A 737 -15.71 8.98 -44.80
CA ARG A 737 -14.51 8.74 -43.97
C ARG A 737 -14.62 7.52 -43.07
N TYR A 738 -15.85 7.13 -42.71
CA TYR A 738 -16.13 6.03 -41.79
C TYR A 738 -17.00 4.97 -42.47
N GLN A 739 -16.83 3.69 -42.10
CA GLN A 739 -17.66 2.58 -42.58
C GLN A 739 -18.84 2.31 -41.65
N ASP A 740 -19.55 3.37 -41.24
CA ASP A 740 -20.65 3.31 -40.27
C ASP A 740 -21.97 3.83 -40.88
N GLU A 741 -23.04 3.93 -40.07
CA GLU A 741 -24.32 4.46 -40.56
C GLU A 741 -24.20 5.89 -41.09
N VAL A 742 -23.31 6.71 -40.52
CA VAL A 742 -23.06 8.08 -40.98
C VAL A 742 -22.38 8.07 -42.35
N GLY A 743 -21.33 7.26 -42.55
CA GLY A 743 -20.65 7.08 -43.82
C GLY A 743 -21.55 6.48 -44.92
N ALA A 744 -22.51 5.64 -44.54
CA ALA A 744 -23.49 5.10 -45.47
C ALA A 744 -24.49 6.17 -45.96
N VAL A 745 -24.88 7.12 -45.09
CA VAL A 745 -25.67 8.29 -45.48
C VAL A 745 -24.85 9.21 -46.39
N VAL A 746 -23.56 9.46 -46.07
CA VAL A 746 -22.64 10.25 -46.91
C VAL A 746 -22.56 9.66 -48.33
N ARG A 747 -22.37 8.33 -48.44
CA ARG A 747 -22.32 7.64 -49.74
C ARG A 747 -23.62 7.79 -50.53
N SER A 748 -24.76 7.73 -49.85
CA SER A 748 -26.07 7.91 -50.48
C SER A 748 -26.26 9.35 -50.99
N LEU A 749 -25.79 10.35 -50.23
CA LEU A 749 -25.80 11.75 -50.65
C LEU A 749 -24.87 12.03 -51.83
N GLU A 750 -23.70 11.39 -51.88
CA GLU A 750 -22.79 11.50 -53.02
C GLU A 750 -23.39 10.90 -54.31
N LEU A 751 -24.10 9.76 -54.20
CA LEU A 751 -24.86 9.21 -55.34
C LEU A 751 -25.95 10.18 -55.81
N LEU A 752 -26.64 10.84 -54.89
CA LEU A 752 -27.64 11.86 -55.21
C LEU A 752 -27.02 13.11 -55.87
N ARG A 753 -25.83 13.53 -55.42
CA ARG A 753 -25.06 14.61 -56.07
C ARG A 753 -24.71 14.25 -57.52
N GLN A 754 -24.23 13.04 -57.75
CA GLN A 754 -23.88 12.53 -59.08
C GLN A 754 -25.11 12.48 -60.01
N GLN A 755 -26.25 12.01 -59.50
CA GLN A 755 -27.51 12.00 -60.26
C GLN A 755 -27.99 13.42 -60.60
N ALA A 756 -27.93 14.35 -59.65
CA ALA A 756 -28.27 15.75 -59.89
C ALA A 756 -27.33 16.41 -60.92
N GLN A 757 -26.04 16.08 -60.88
CA GLN A 757 -25.05 16.57 -61.85
C GLN A 757 -25.30 16.00 -63.26
N ALA A 758 -25.61 14.71 -63.37
CA ALA A 758 -25.97 14.07 -64.65
C ALA A 758 -27.25 14.68 -65.26
N LEU A 759 -28.27 14.94 -64.44
CA LEU A 759 -29.50 15.64 -64.89
C LEU A 759 -29.20 17.05 -65.39
N ARG A 760 -28.37 17.83 -64.68
CA ARG A 760 -27.96 19.18 -65.15
C ARG A 760 -27.19 19.12 -66.48
N HIS A 761 -26.25 18.19 -66.64
CA HIS A 761 -25.52 18.02 -67.91
C HIS A 761 -26.45 17.64 -69.07
N ASN A 762 -27.41 16.73 -68.85
CA ASN A 762 -28.40 16.35 -69.86
C ASN A 762 -29.30 17.54 -70.25
N GLN A 763 -29.76 18.33 -69.29
CA GLN A 763 -30.55 19.54 -69.56
C GLN A 763 -29.76 20.60 -70.33
N GLN A 764 -28.47 20.78 -70.02
CA GLN A 764 -27.59 21.69 -70.76
C GLN A 764 -27.32 21.19 -72.19
N ALA A 765 -27.12 19.88 -72.38
CA ALA A 765 -26.96 19.29 -73.71
C ALA A 765 -28.24 19.41 -74.56
N LEU A 766 -29.42 19.23 -73.96
CA LEU A 766 -30.72 19.45 -74.62
C LEU A 766 -30.92 20.92 -75.02
N ARG A 767 -30.56 21.88 -74.15
CA ARG A 767 -30.59 23.31 -74.48
C ARG A 767 -29.58 23.67 -75.58
N HIS A 768 -28.39 23.08 -75.56
CA HIS A 768 -27.38 23.34 -76.58
C HIS A 768 -27.77 22.77 -77.95
N ASN A 769 -28.43 21.61 -77.99
CA ASN A 769 -28.99 21.04 -79.21
C ASN A 769 -30.20 21.81 -79.76
N GLN A 770 -30.98 22.50 -78.91
CA GLN A 770 -32.05 23.39 -79.36
C GLN A 770 -31.54 24.73 -79.93
N THR A 771 -30.33 25.16 -79.58
CA THR A 771 -29.72 26.40 -80.08
C THR A 771 -28.84 26.26 -81.34
N ARG A 772 -28.74 25.07 -81.95
CA ARG A 772 -28.03 24.90 -83.25
C ARG A 772 -29.02 25.14 -84.41
N PRO A 773 -28.85 26.17 -85.26
CA PRO A 773 -29.71 26.36 -86.43
C PRO A 773 -29.44 25.27 -87.47
N SER A 774 -30.53 24.73 -88.01
CA SER A 774 -30.56 23.69 -89.04
C SER A 774 -29.86 24.16 -90.33
N THR A 775 -28.62 23.73 -90.58
CA THR A 775 -28.04 23.80 -91.92
C THR A 775 -28.66 22.70 -92.79
N ALA A 776 -29.46 23.11 -93.78
CA ALA A 776 -30.15 22.26 -94.74
C ALA A 776 -29.20 21.38 -95.58
N PRO A 777 -29.61 20.17 -96.00
CA PRO A 777 -28.89 19.40 -97.01
C PRO A 777 -29.27 19.91 -98.41
N ARG A 778 -28.26 20.07 -99.28
CA ARG A 778 -28.42 20.34 -100.71
C ARG A 778 -28.24 19.01 -101.46
N SER A 779 -29.31 18.48 -102.05
CA SER A 779 -29.31 17.38 -103.04
C SER A 779 -29.76 17.91 -104.39
N GLY A 780 -29.28 17.30 -105.49
CA GLY A 780 -29.37 17.75 -106.90
C GLY A 780 -30.78 17.80 -107.51
N ASP A 781 -31.00 17.96 -108.81
CA ASP A 781 -30.15 17.75 -110.00
C ASP A 781 -30.82 18.36 -111.26
N GLY A 782 -30.02 18.67 -112.30
CA GLY A 782 -30.30 18.61 -113.75
C GLY A 782 -31.41 19.43 -114.48
N GLY A 783 -31.02 20.16 -115.54
CA GLY A 783 -31.78 20.11 -116.82
C GLY A 783 -31.89 21.36 -117.72
N ARG A 784 -30.83 21.71 -118.48
CA ARG A 784 -30.88 21.91 -119.94
C ARG A 784 -29.48 21.91 -120.56
#